data_AF-A0A9Q9UED6-F1
#
_entry.id   AF-A0A9Q9UED6-F1
#
_cell.length_a   1.000
_cell.length_b   1.000
_cell.length_c   1.000
_cell.angle_alpha   90.00
_cell.angle_beta   90.00
_cell.angle_gamma   90.00
#
_symmetry.space_group_name_H-M   'P 1'
#
loop_
_entity.id
_entity.type
_entity.pdbx_description
1 polymer ?
#
loop_
_entity_poly.entity_id
_entity_poly.type
_entity_poly.pdbx_seq_one_letter_code
_entity_poly.pdbx_strand_id
1 'polypeptide(L)'
;MAVPQSITAGGQHENSIAFLQSFAVQENQRRAAKQKPTLSIEEHAAHRAQLTDILFIKPKYSRETEINVSGIFKKWTRELKVGDWRATIQNLNRQTAQDFVLYMCERYRITSWGSVEEYIRQFQQLYTTVNGHYLDRNDAKEVYKLIYSGRQVGFMLIHRQYYRRVCIPRFGHRAPNIDGKPVLNVDNLRVLLTFNMAFDTSIFPGERHRISLAGCYQLLCYTGARPAELVDGERKKPKDGSLEELFGHKVAQPQPSGNGEGTVPPSSKDTRLIESLLMQETAGRGRPKALCYEDIQMMIVRHPVTGRCIPAMAIKFIHHKGADNKPRPTIFFFTPTKKLVFCAVSTILALALHDNAFDAPSMTTASAIFGARPSSFKDSVPLRWKVSKMKTPVFRRYHGATLSEDAAMLYSKLRDDLAEQSLNSGYEKPWTPRFARRGASNAANGDAPDSVRDQMMRHDPSFRTFHHAYLNEIANFDLQNAFLEEEKQNQLFRLFAHVSLTRDPRATADMVPKEVWANLPPDPEIVELEMERAELKQGNYRIDGHPEEDKIRQLTEDIRKRRAQRDQQVVKRYREHYFYNRPTWDIERQARGEEEEEYAEPVINVNIPERARLAHIFCHQPDDLSEDQLFQLKIEAVSLMVALCDKRETVRHNRIRQRAEAQLSIMTERLEIEDQTLPSPDQFPLLLHAAQCPDCIGDERLSCEERAFTYCRPTVMNDHFDDQHLTKREQAERRGEKIRCEHPKCRDLKFQHIDHFRNHVQKVHGVTLRSVEQVQQRRQRKEKRRRMVRKQGLLGQ
;
A
#
# COMPACT_ATOMS: atom_id res chain seq x y z
N MET A 1 -32.37 61.42 -26.75
CA MET A 1 -33.27 60.25 -26.59
C MET A 1 -32.43 59.02 -26.96
N ALA A 2 -32.13 58.02 -26.15
CA ALA A 2 -32.52 57.64 -24.79
C ALA A 2 -31.26 57.12 -24.05
N VAL A 3 -31.27 57.24 -22.72
CA VAL A 3 -30.21 56.82 -21.80
C VAL A 3 -30.13 55.28 -21.74
N PRO A 4 -28.94 54.64 -21.77
CA PRO A 4 -28.84 53.24 -21.36
C PRO A 4 -28.88 53.17 -19.84
N GLN A 5 -29.94 52.55 -19.33
CA GLN A 5 -30.17 52.28 -17.93
C GLN A 5 -29.02 51.45 -17.33
N SER A 6 -28.61 51.84 -16.12
CA SER A 6 -27.72 51.06 -15.26
C SER A 6 -28.39 49.73 -14.90
N ILE A 7 -27.85 48.62 -15.38
CA ILE A 7 -28.17 47.30 -14.84
C ILE A 7 -27.20 47.04 -13.68
N THR A 8 -27.70 47.24 -12.48
CA THR A 8 -27.14 46.73 -11.23
C THR A 8 -27.24 45.20 -11.22
N ALA A 9 -26.15 44.51 -11.58
CA ALA A 9 -25.97 43.07 -11.40
C ALA A 9 -24.59 42.77 -10.78
N GLY A 10 -24.39 43.24 -9.54
CA GLY A 10 -23.13 43.19 -8.79
C GLY A 10 -22.71 41.82 -8.26
N GLY A 11 -22.74 40.77 -9.09
CA GLY A 11 -22.25 39.44 -8.69
C GLY A 11 -21.88 38.49 -9.84
N GLN A 12 -22.40 38.69 -11.05
CA GLN A 12 -22.09 37.85 -12.22
C GLN A 12 -20.82 38.30 -12.98
N HIS A 13 -20.35 39.53 -12.73
CA HIS A 13 -19.26 40.13 -13.50
C HIS A 13 -17.86 39.64 -13.10
N GLU A 14 -17.59 39.35 -11.83
CA GLU A 14 -16.27 38.88 -11.36
C GLU A 14 -15.93 37.48 -11.92
N ASN A 15 -16.89 36.56 -11.90
CA ASN A 15 -16.72 35.21 -12.46
C ASN A 15 -16.48 35.24 -13.97
N SER A 16 -17.07 36.21 -14.67
CA SER A 16 -16.94 36.37 -16.12
C SER A 16 -15.55 36.91 -16.52
N ILE A 17 -14.97 37.83 -15.73
CA ILE A 17 -13.62 38.36 -15.96
C ILE A 17 -12.54 37.29 -15.71
N ALA A 18 -12.65 36.54 -14.61
CA ALA A 18 -11.75 35.42 -14.32
C ALA A 18 -11.79 34.34 -15.41
N PHE A 19 -12.97 34.07 -15.98
CA PHE A 19 -13.13 33.15 -17.10
C PHE A 19 -12.41 33.64 -18.36
N LEU A 20 -12.60 34.90 -18.78
CA LEU A 20 -12.00 35.45 -20.00
C LEU A 20 -10.47 35.41 -19.96
N GLN A 21 -9.87 35.72 -18.81
CA GLN A 21 -8.42 35.62 -18.61
C GLN A 21 -7.93 34.16 -18.68
N SER A 22 -8.62 33.24 -18.01
CA SER A 22 -8.28 31.81 -18.03
C SER A 22 -8.41 31.22 -19.44
N PHE A 23 -9.46 31.59 -20.18
CA PHE A 23 -9.72 31.14 -21.53
C PHE A 23 -8.61 31.57 -22.49
N ALA A 24 -8.22 32.84 -22.48
CA ALA A 24 -7.15 33.34 -23.34
C ALA A 24 -5.80 32.63 -23.08
N VAL A 25 -5.47 32.37 -21.82
CA VAL A 25 -4.27 31.62 -21.43
C VAL A 25 -4.34 30.16 -21.93
N GLN A 26 -5.45 29.46 -21.69
CA GLN A 26 -5.62 28.08 -22.14
C GLN A 26 -5.63 27.95 -23.67
N GLU A 27 -6.23 28.92 -24.38
CA GLU A 27 -6.28 28.92 -25.83
C GLU A 27 -4.88 29.10 -26.44
N ASN A 28 -4.09 30.03 -25.90
CA ASN A 28 -2.69 30.22 -26.30
C ASN A 28 -1.84 28.98 -26.01
N GLN A 29 -2.01 28.34 -24.84
CA GLN A 29 -1.34 27.07 -24.53
C GLN A 29 -1.75 25.93 -25.48
N ARG A 30 -3.03 25.83 -25.85
CA ARG A 30 -3.51 24.84 -26.83
C ARG A 30 -2.97 25.10 -28.23
N ARG A 31 -2.91 26.37 -28.66
CA ARG A 31 -2.34 26.77 -29.95
C ARG A 31 -0.84 26.43 -30.00
N ALA A 32 -0.10 26.72 -28.93
CA ALA A 32 1.31 26.34 -28.79
C ALA A 32 1.52 24.80 -28.78
N ALA A 33 0.67 24.04 -28.08
CA ALA A 33 0.77 22.59 -28.00
C ALA A 33 0.37 21.85 -29.29
N LYS A 34 -0.45 22.46 -30.15
CA LYS A 34 -0.87 21.90 -31.45
C LYS A 34 0.17 22.08 -32.56
N GLN A 35 1.11 23.01 -32.42
CA GLN A 35 2.21 23.16 -33.36
C GLN A 35 3.24 22.04 -33.13
N LYS A 36 3.00 20.88 -33.73
CA LYS A 36 4.05 19.87 -33.89
C LYS A 36 4.87 20.23 -35.12
N PRO A 37 6.21 20.25 -35.04
CA PRO A 37 7.03 20.43 -36.23
C PRO A 37 6.74 19.30 -37.22
N THR A 38 6.34 19.65 -38.43
CA THR A 38 6.19 18.74 -39.57
C THR A 38 7.51 18.70 -40.32
N LEU A 39 7.98 17.51 -40.64
CA LEU A 39 9.20 17.36 -41.44
C LEU A 39 8.95 17.81 -42.88
N SER A 40 9.91 18.52 -43.47
CA SER A 40 9.98 18.82 -44.90
C SER A 40 10.21 17.53 -45.71
N ILE A 41 10.08 17.62 -47.03
CA ILE A 41 10.32 16.48 -47.93
C ILE A 41 11.79 16.03 -47.85
N GLU A 42 12.71 16.98 -47.74
CA GLU A 42 14.15 16.78 -47.57
C GLU A 42 14.46 16.15 -46.20
N GLU A 43 13.82 16.63 -45.13
CA GLU A 43 13.94 16.05 -43.79
C GLU A 43 13.37 14.62 -43.73
N HIS A 44 12.29 14.34 -44.47
CA HIS A 44 11.77 12.99 -44.64
C HIS A 44 12.74 12.07 -45.39
N ALA A 45 13.48 12.58 -46.38
CA ALA A 45 14.52 11.83 -47.08
C ALA A 45 15.72 11.54 -46.15
N ALA A 46 16.15 12.53 -45.37
CA ALA A 46 17.20 12.37 -44.36
C ALA A 46 16.79 11.36 -43.26
N HIS A 47 15.54 11.43 -42.78
CA HIS A 47 15.00 10.47 -41.81
C HIS A 47 14.96 9.04 -42.37
N ARG A 48 14.57 8.84 -43.64
CA ARG A 48 14.63 7.52 -44.29
C ARG A 48 16.06 7.01 -44.44
N ALA A 49 17.00 7.87 -44.85
CA ALA A 49 18.41 7.50 -44.95
C ALA A 49 18.95 7.02 -43.59
N GLN A 50 18.69 7.76 -42.51
CA GLN A 50 19.10 7.39 -41.14
C GLN A 50 18.46 6.09 -40.63
N LEU A 51 17.22 5.77 -41.04
CA LEU A 51 16.59 4.50 -40.68
C LEU A 51 17.23 3.29 -41.38
N THR A 52 17.94 3.50 -42.49
CA THR A 52 18.67 2.43 -43.20
C THR A 52 19.78 1.84 -42.32
N ASP A 53 20.40 2.68 -41.51
CA ASP A 53 21.48 2.28 -40.59
C ASP A 53 20.96 1.77 -39.23
N ILE A 54 19.65 1.90 -38.97
CA ILE A 54 18.98 1.45 -37.73
C ILE A 54 18.31 0.10 -38.00
N LEU A 55 19.07 -0.99 -37.84
CA LEU A 55 18.57 -2.37 -37.98
C LEU A 55 17.48 -2.72 -36.94
N PHE A 56 17.51 -2.07 -35.77
CA PHE A 56 16.58 -2.35 -34.68
C PHE A 56 16.38 -1.13 -33.76
N ILE A 57 15.12 -0.70 -33.63
CA ILE A 57 14.73 0.30 -32.65
C ILE A 57 14.52 -0.42 -31.32
N LYS A 58 15.38 -0.15 -30.33
CA LYS A 58 15.27 -0.77 -29.00
C LYS A 58 13.89 -0.48 -28.40
N PRO A 59 13.21 -1.49 -27.81
CA PRO A 59 11.93 -1.28 -27.15
C PRO A 59 12.07 -0.26 -26.02
N LYS A 60 11.15 0.70 -25.95
CA LYS A 60 11.00 1.56 -24.78
C LYS A 60 10.43 0.75 -23.62
N TYR A 61 11.29 0.33 -22.70
CA TYR A 61 10.88 -0.39 -21.51
C TYR A 61 10.19 0.56 -20.52
N SER A 62 9.17 0.04 -19.83
CA SER A 62 8.67 0.73 -18.64
C SER A 62 9.73 0.65 -17.53
N ARG A 63 9.70 1.60 -16.60
CA ARG A 63 10.63 1.60 -15.45
C ARG A 63 10.60 0.30 -14.65
N GLU A 64 9.45 -0.35 -14.53
CA GLU A 64 9.31 -1.65 -13.87
C GLU A 64 10.00 -2.77 -14.68
N THR A 65 9.97 -2.67 -16.01
CA THR A 65 10.67 -3.61 -16.90
C THR A 65 12.17 -3.42 -16.79
N GLU A 66 12.67 -2.18 -16.77
CA GLU A 66 14.09 -1.89 -16.51
C GLU A 66 14.55 -2.50 -15.17
N ILE A 67 13.78 -2.30 -14.09
CA ILE A 67 14.07 -2.90 -12.77
C ILE A 67 14.10 -4.43 -12.84
N ASN A 68 13.20 -5.06 -13.59
CA ASN A 68 13.21 -6.52 -13.76
C ASN A 68 14.44 -6.99 -14.53
N VAL A 69 14.81 -6.28 -15.60
CA VAL A 69 15.99 -6.59 -16.42
C VAL A 69 17.29 -6.40 -15.63
N SER A 70 17.41 -5.34 -14.83
CA SER A 70 18.53 -5.17 -13.89
C SER A 70 18.54 -6.27 -12.81
N GLY A 71 17.37 -6.71 -12.37
CA GLY A 71 17.22 -7.82 -11.42
C GLY A 71 17.78 -9.14 -11.97
N ILE A 72 17.42 -9.53 -13.20
CA ILE A 72 17.94 -10.76 -13.82
C ILE A 72 19.42 -10.63 -14.20
N PHE A 73 19.86 -9.43 -14.62
CA PHE A 73 21.26 -9.12 -14.88
C PHE A 73 22.15 -9.38 -13.67
N LYS A 74 21.71 -8.96 -12.48
CA LYS A 74 22.41 -9.27 -11.23
C LYS A 74 22.59 -10.76 -10.97
N LYS A 75 21.56 -11.57 -11.25
CA LYS A 75 21.63 -13.03 -11.12
C LYS A 75 22.60 -13.64 -12.13
N TRP A 76 22.71 -13.04 -13.31
CA TRP A 76 23.63 -13.46 -14.34
C TRP A 76 25.09 -13.15 -13.98
N THR A 77 25.41 -11.89 -13.65
CA THR A 77 26.79 -11.43 -13.49
C THR A 77 27.43 -11.84 -12.18
N ARG A 78 26.74 -11.61 -11.06
CA ARG A 78 27.33 -11.78 -9.72
C ARG A 78 27.37 -13.24 -9.27
N GLU A 79 26.46 -14.04 -9.80
CA GLU A 79 26.11 -15.34 -9.24
C GLU A 79 26.65 -16.50 -10.09
N LEU A 80 26.66 -16.36 -11.42
CA LEU A 80 27.20 -17.37 -12.33
C LEU A 80 28.70 -17.16 -12.66
N LYS A 81 29.32 -16.05 -12.23
CA LYS A 81 30.73 -15.69 -12.48
C LYS A 81 31.18 -15.90 -13.95
N VAL A 82 30.36 -15.43 -14.90
CA VAL A 82 30.53 -15.64 -16.36
C VAL A 82 31.77 -14.99 -17.01
N GLY A 83 32.68 -14.38 -16.26
CA GLY A 83 33.79 -13.61 -16.82
C GLY A 83 33.31 -12.27 -17.40
N ASP A 84 33.70 -11.92 -18.63
CA ASP A 84 33.16 -10.75 -19.33
C ASP A 84 31.70 -11.01 -19.73
N TRP A 85 30.80 -10.58 -18.85
CA TRP A 85 29.37 -10.77 -18.99
C TRP A 85 28.82 -10.22 -20.31
N ARG A 86 29.40 -9.12 -20.84
CA ARG A 86 28.88 -8.47 -22.04
C ARG A 86 29.23 -9.30 -23.25
N ALA A 87 30.47 -9.75 -23.37
CA ALA A 87 30.90 -10.67 -24.42
C ALA A 87 30.11 -11.99 -24.37
N THR A 88 29.79 -12.51 -23.17
CA THR A 88 28.99 -13.75 -23.04
C THR A 88 27.55 -13.57 -23.51
N ILE A 89 26.90 -12.43 -23.24
CA ILE A 89 25.53 -12.17 -23.71
C ILE A 89 25.51 -11.89 -25.22
N GLN A 90 26.54 -11.21 -25.75
CA GLN A 90 26.69 -10.97 -27.18
C GLN A 90 26.83 -12.27 -27.99
N ASN A 91 27.57 -13.22 -27.43
CA ASN A 91 27.80 -14.53 -28.05
C ASN A 91 26.98 -15.63 -27.37
N LEU A 92 25.79 -15.30 -26.83
CA LEU A 92 24.97 -16.24 -26.08
C LEU A 92 24.59 -17.43 -26.97
N ASN A 93 25.01 -18.62 -26.57
CA ASN A 93 24.58 -19.86 -27.18
C ASN A 93 23.48 -20.55 -26.35
N ARG A 94 22.84 -21.53 -26.97
CA ARG A 94 21.78 -22.34 -26.35
C ARG A 94 22.22 -22.99 -25.04
N GLN A 95 23.43 -23.56 -24.98
CA GLN A 95 23.93 -24.31 -23.83
C GLN A 95 24.05 -23.40 -22.60
N THR A 96 24.63 -22.21 -22.76
CA THR A 96 24.77 -21.23 -21.69
C THR A 96 23.41 -20.72 -21.21
N ALA A 97 22.45 -20.54 -22.13
CA ALA A 97 21.09 -20.16 -21.74
C ALA A 97 20.36 -21.26 -20.93
N GLN A 98 20.56 -22.54 -21.29
CA GLN A 98 20.02 -23.68 -20.55
C GLN A 98 20.66 -23.80 -19.15
N ASP A 99 21.98 -23.67 -19.07
CA ASP A 99 22.74 -23.72 -17.82
C ASP A 99 22.32 -22.62 -16.85
N PHE A 100 22.12 -21.39 -17.35
CA PHE A 100 21.61 -20.30 -16.52
C PHE A 100 20.20 -20.58 -15.96
N VAL A 101 19.32 -21.20 -16.75
CA VAL A 101 18.00 -21.62 -16.25
C VAL A 101 18.15 -22.69 -15.16
N LEU A 102 19.02 -23.68 -15.36
CA LEU A 102 19.32 -24.69 -14.35
C LEU A 102 19.85 -24.06 -13.05
N TYR A 103 20.87 -23.21 -13.17
CA TYR A 103 21.48 -22.49 -12.05
C TYR A 103 20.44 -21.69 -11.25
N MET A 104 19.54 -20.98 -11.93
CA MET A 104 18.45 -20.27 -11.27
C MET A 104 17.54 -21.21 -10.47
N CYS A 105 17.25 -22.40 -10.99
CA CYS A 105 16.43 -23.39 -10.29
C CYS A 105 17.16 -23.99 -9.07
N GLU A 106 18.49 -24.12 -9.11
CA GLU A 106 19.29 -24.66 -7.99
C GLU A 106 19.46 -23.65 -6.85
N ARG A 107 19.71 -22.38 -7.18
CA ARG A 107 20.08 -21.37 -6.20
C ARG A 107 18.90 -20.62 -5.59
N TYR A 108 17.78 -20.56 -6.31
CA TYR A 108 16.60 -19.84 -5.85
C TYR A 108 15.51 -20.81 -5.40
N ARG A 109 14.84 -20.47 -4.30
CA ARG A 109 13.65 -21.20 -3.82
C ARG A 109 12.46 -20.93 -4.75
N ILE A 110 12.39 -21.66 -5.86
CA ILE A 110 11.31 -21.58 -6.85
C ILE A 110 10.41 -22.81 -6.70
N THR A 111 9.10 -22.59 -6.60
CA THR A 111 8.12 -23.67 -6.39
C THR A 111 7.12 -23.82 -7.55
N SER A 112 6.97 -22.79 -8.37
CA SER A 112 6.04 -22.73 -9.49
C SER A 112 6.80 -22.54 -10.79
N TRP A 113 6.44 -23.31 -11.81
CA TRP A 113 7.09 -23.16 -13.10
C TRP A 113 6.87 -21.77 -13.71
N GLY A 114 5.73 -21.11 -13.41
CA GLY A 114 5.40 -19.79 -13.94
C GLY A 114 6.39 -18.69 -13.52
N SER A 115 7.06 -18.85 -12.37
CA SER A 115 8.11 -17.94 -11.93
C SER A 115 9.36 -18.05 -12.81
N VAL A 116 9.71 -19.28 -13.23
CA VAL A 116 10.83 -19.51 -14.16
C VAL A 116 10.52 -18.95 -15.53
N GLU A 117 9.28 -19.10 -16.02
CA GLU A 117 8.84 -18.51 -17.29
C GLU A 117 9.05 -16.99 -17.31
N GLU A 118 8.74 -16.32 -16.20
CA GLU A 118 8.94 -14.88 -16.04
C GLU A 118 10.43 -14.52 -16.00
N TYR A 119 11.29 -15.29 -15.32
CA TYR A 119 12.74 -15.07 -15.35
C TYR A 119 13.34 -15.27 -16.73
N ILE A 120 12.90 -16.29 -17.47
CA ILE A 120 13.34 -16.53 -18.86
C ILE A 120 12.94 -15.34 -19.74
N ARG A 121 11.71 -14.84 -19.59
CA ARG A 121 11.25 -13.64 -20.32
C ARG A 121 12.12 -12.42 -19.99
N GLN A 122 12.47 -12.21 -18.72
CA GLN A 122 13.36 -11.13 -18.30
C GLN A 122 14.77 -11.30 -18.88
N PHE A 123 15.28 -12.53 -18.94
CA PHE A 123 16.58 -12.83 -19.54
C PHE A 123 16.60 -12.57 -21.05
N GLN A 124 15.53 -12.91 -21.77
CA GLN A 124 15.37 -12.53 -23.18
C GLN A 124 15.36 -11.00 -23.36
N GLN A 125 14.71 -10.28 -22.44
CA GLN A 125 14.73 -8.81 -22.46
C GLN A 125 16.14 -8.27 -22.21
N LEU A 126 16.92 -8.87 -21.31
CA LEU A 126 18.33 -8.54 -21.08
C LEU A 126 19.16 -8.76 -22.35
N TYR A 127 19.02 -9.91 -23.01
CA TYR A 127 19.67 -10.18 -24.29
C TYR A 127 19.36 -9.10 -25.33
N THR A 128 18.08 -8.73 -25.49
CA THR A 128 17.68 -7.67 -26.41
C THR A 128 18.22 -6.29 -26.03
N THR A 129 18.33 -5.97 -24.74
CA THR A 129 18.95 -4.73 -24.26
C THR A 129 20.41 -4.61 -24.71
N VAL A 130 21.16 -5.71 -24.58
CA VAL A 130 22.60 -5.76 -24.88
C VAL A 130 22.85 -5.79 -26.39
N ASN A 131 22.17 -6.68 -27.11
CA ASN A 131 22.47 -6.99 -28.51
C ASN A 131 21.71 -6.13 -29.51
N GLY A 132 20.62 -5.47 -29.09
CA GLY A 132 19.80 -4.70 -30.02
C GLY A 132 19.14 -5.57 -31.07
N HIS A 133 18.81 -6.82 -30.76
CA HIS A 133 17.91 -7.66 -31.54
C HIS A 133 17.28 -8.74 -30.65
N TYR A 134 16.25 -9.43 -31.15
CA TYR A 134 15.63 -10.53 -30.41
C TYR A 134 16.54 -11.77 -30.41
N LEU A 135 16.47 -12.54 -29.32
CA LEU A 135 17.07 -13.87 -29.26
C LEU A 135 16.46 -14.75 -30.35
N ASP A 136 17.27 -15.61 -30.97
CA ASP A 136 16.78 -16.53 -31.99
C ASP A 136 15.56 -17.32 -31.49
N ARG A 137 14.57 -17.43 -32.36
CA ARG A 137 13.27 -17.99 -32.00
C ARG A 137 13.35 -19.50 -31.75
N ASN A 138 14.29 -20.21 -32.37
CA ASN A 138 14.49 -21.63 -32.16
C ASN A 138 15.29 -21.87 -30.88
N ASP A 139 16.38 -21.14 -30.65
CA ASP A 139 17.14 -21.20 -29.38
C ASP A 139 16.25 -20.88 -28.17
N ALA A 140 15.43 -19.84 -28.28
CA ALA A 140 14.44 -19.49 -27.25
C ALA A 140 13.45 -20.65 -26.99
N LYS A 141 12.96 -21.33 -28.04
CA LYS A 141 12.01 -22.46 -27.90
C LYS A 141 12.64 -23.71 -27.30
N GLU A 142 13.91 -23.98 -27.58
CA GLU A 142 14.63 -25.13 -27.02
C GLU A 142 14.91 -24.97 -25.53
N VAL A 143 15.21 -23.74 -25.10
CA VAL A 143 15.26 -23.37 -23.68
C VAL A 143 13.85 -23.47 -23.06
N TYR A 144 12.84 -22.88 -23.71
CA TYR A 144 11.47 -22.79 -23.17
C TYR A 144 10.38 -22.41 -24.21
N LYS A 145 9.23 -23.11 -24.25
CA LYS A 145 8.07 -22.73 -25.10
C LYS A 145 6.75 -22.62 -24.33
N LEU A 146 6.14 -21.43 -24.40
CA LEU A 146 4.72 -21.15 -24.09
C LEU A 146 3.78 -21.84 -25.11
N ILE A 147 2.76 -22.56 -24.64
CA ILE A 147 1.61 -22.95 -25.47
C ILE A 147 0.49 -21.94 -25.22
N TYR A 148 0.08 -21.22 -26.26
CA TYR A 148 -1.33 -20.85 -26.41
C TYR A 148 -1.98 -21.97 -27.22
N SER A 149 -2.92 -22.69 -26.61
CA SER A 149 -3.73 -23.70 -27.29
C SER A 149 -5.02 -23.05 -27.75
N GLY A 150 -5.03 -22.55 -28.99
CA GLY A 150 -6.25 -22.46 -29.79
C GLY A 150 -6.28 -23.67 -30.72
N ARG A 151 -7.36 -24.47 -30.67
CA ARG A 151 -7.72 -25.54 -31.64
C ARG A 151 -7.63 -24.97 -33.07
N GLN A 152 -7.41 -25.68 -34.16
CA GLN A 152 -7.54 -27.08 -34.59
C GLN A 152 -6.68 -27.10 -35.87
N VAL A 153 -5.73 -28.00 -36.07
CA VAL A 153 -5.72 -29.08 -37.08
C VAL A 153 -4.38 -29.78 -36.87
N GLY A 154 -4.41 -31.11 -36.82
CA GLY A 154 -3.28 -31.93 -36.42
C GLY A 154 -2.03 -31.72 -37.28
N PHE A 155 -0.87 -31.67 -36.62
CA PHE A 155 0.39 -32.21 -37.12
C PHE A 155 1.39 -32.34 -35.95
N MET A 156 1.89 -33.57 -35.79
CA MET A 156 3.12 -34.07 -35.14
C MET A 156 3.73 -33.34 -33.91
N LEU A 157 3.93 -34.15 -32.87
CA LEU A 157 4.62 -33.86 -31.60
C LEU A 157 6.08 -33.41 -31.81
N ILE A 158 6.33 -32.11 -31.90
CA ILE A 158 7.69 -31.56 -31.76
C ILE A 158 8.01 -31.42 -30.25
N HIS A 159 8.93 -32.24 -29.78
CA HIS A 159 9.44 -32.24 -28.40
C HIS A 159 10.03 -30.87 -28.00
N ARG A 160 9.61 -30.39 -26.82
CA ARG A 160 9.99 -29.10 -26.18
C ARG A 160 10.95 -29.41 -25.02
N GLN A 161 12.16 -28.87 -25.03
CA GLN A 161 13.33 -29.72 -24.71
C GLN A 161 13.94 -29.58 -23.31
N TYR A 162 14.39 -28.42 -22.82
CA TYR A 162 15.21 -28.42 -21.59
C TYR A 162 14.42 -28.20 -20.30
N TYR A 163 13.84 -27.01 -20.08
CA TYR A 163 13.22 -26.67 -18.79
C TYR A 163 12.11 -27.64 -18.37
N ARG A 164 11.20 -27.99 -19.30
CA ARG A 164 10.08 -28.88 -19.01
C ARG A 164 10.50 -30.34 -18.74
N ARG A 165 11.58 -30.82 -19.37
CA ARG A 165 12.01 -32.22 -19.23
C ARG A 165 13.02 -32.41 -18.11
N VAL A 166 13.87 -31.41 -17.86
CA VAL A 166 14.98 -31.52 -16.93
C VAL A 166 14.65 -30.80 -15.62
N CYS A 167 14.35 -29.50 -15.67
CA CYS A 167 14.18 -28.70 -14.47
C CYS A 167 12.89 -29.03 -13.71
N ILE A 168 11.76 -29.18 -14.41
CA ILE A 168 10.48 -29.48 -13.73
C ILE A 168 10.56 -30.80 -12.92
N PRO A 169 10.98 -31.94 -13.48
CA PRO A 169 11.08 -33.18 -12.72
C PRO A 169 12.17 -33.12 -11.63
N ARG A 170 13.33 -32.50 -11.93
CA ARG A 170 14.46 -32.42 -10.99
C ARG A 170 14.13 -31.62 -9.73
N PHE A 171 13.39 -30.51 -9.87
CA PHE A 171 13.10 -29.59 -8.76
C PHE A 171 11.65 -29.66 -8.28
N GLY A 172 10.83 -30.55 -8.85
CA GLY A 172 9.41 -30.70 -8.47
C GLY A 172 8.58 -29.44 -8.70
N HIS A 173 8.90 -28.64 -9.73
CA HIS A 173 8.18 -27.38 -9.99
C HIS A 173 6.72 -27.64 -10.36
N ARG A 174 5.81 -27.02 -9.60
CA ARG A 174 4.38 -27.23 -9.76
C ARG A 174 3.77 -26.29 -10.79
N ALA A 175 2.64 -26.72 -11.36
CA ALA A 175 1.82 -25.86 -12.21
C ALA A 175 1.25 -24.67 -11.41
N PRO A 176 1.14 -23.48 -12.02
CA PRO A 176 0.58 -22.32 -11.34
C PRO A 176 -0.89 -22.56 -10.99
N ASN A 177 -1.25 -22.26 -9.75
CA ASN A 177 -2.61 -22.40 -9.21
C ASN A 177 -3.13 -23.86 -9.13
N ILE A 178 -2.25 -24.85 -9.01
CA ILE A 178 -2.65 -26.26 -8.85
C ILE A 178 -3.51 -26.50 -7.59
N ASP A 179 -3.36 -25.69 -6.53
CA ASP A 179 -4.18 -25.77 -5.30
C ASP A 179 -5.45 -24.90 -5.38
N GLY A 180 -5.88 -24.53 -6.60
CA GLY A 180 -6.96 -23.57 -6.80
C GLY A 180 -6.52 -22.11 -6.63
N LYS A 181 -7.42 -21.20 -6.99
CA LYS A 181 -7.22 -19.75 -6.84
C LYS A 181 -8.12 -19.26 -5.72
N PRO A 182 -7.59 -18.73 -4.60
CA PRO A 182 -8.43 -18.08 -3.60
C PRO A 182 -9.11 -16.83 -4.19
N VAL A 183 -10.38 -16.66 -3.84
CA VAL A 183 -11.33 -15.65 -4.34
C VAL A 183 -12.10 -15.07 -3.15
N LEU A 184 -12.24 -13.74 -3.09
CA LEU A 184 -13.09 -13.09 -2.07
C LEU A 184 -14.55 -12.98 -2.56
N ASN A 185 -15.49 -13.11 -1.63
CA ASN A 185 -16.91 -12.76 -1.80
C ASN A 185 -17.31 -11.60 -0.84
N VAL A 186 -18.62 -11.30 -0.80
CA VAL A 186 -19.18 -10.26 0.07
C VAL A 186 -19.02 -10.58 1.56
N ASP A 187 -19.17 -11.84 1.98
CA ASP A 187 -18.96 -12.25 3.38
C ASP A 187 -17.51 -12.03 3.81
N ASN A 188 -16.56 -12.39 2.95
CA ASN A 188 -15.14 -12.17 3.18
C ASN A 188 -14.83 -10.69 3.37
N LEU A 189 -15.43 -9.84 2.53
CA LEU A 189 -15.31 -8.39 2.64
C LEU A 189 -15.95 -7.88 3.95
N ARG A 190 -17.13 -8.38 4.33
CA ARG A 190 -17.81 -8.04 5.59
C ARG A 190 -16.95 -8.37 6.80
N VAL A 191 -16.45 -9.59 6.88
CA VAL A 191 -15.58 -10.07 7.96
C VAL A 191 -14.35 -9.17 8.08
N LEU A 192 -13.70 -8.85 6.96
CA LEU A 192 -12.49 -8.03 6.99
C LEU A 192 -12.77 -6.58 7.42
N LEU A 193 -13.85 -5.97 6.92
CA LEU A 193 -14.21 -4.59 7.24
C LEU A 193 -14.68 -4.44 8.69
N THR A 194 -15.48 -5.38 9.18
CA THR A 194 -15.89 -5.43 10.59
C THR A 194 -14.69 -5.70 11.49
N PHE A 195 -13.81 -6.66 11.15
CA PHE A 195 -12.57 -6.91 11.87
C PHE A 195 -11.70 -5.65 11.97
N ASN A 196 -11.41 -4.99 10.84
CA ASN A 196 -10.57 -3.79 10.77
C ASN A 196 -11.06 -2.66 11.72
N MET A 197 -12.38 -2.55 11.94
CA MET A 197 -12.97 -1.52 12.80
C MET A 197 -13.19 -1.99 14.25
N ALA A 198 -13.72 -3.19 14.45
CA ALA A 198 -14.22 -3.66 15.75
C ALA A 198 -13.20 -4.49 16.54
N PHE A 199 -12.40 -5.31 15.85
CA PHE A 199 -11.64 -6.39 16.49
C PHE A 199 -10.13 -6.30 16.28
N ASP A 200 -9.68 -5.55 15.27
CA ASP A 200 -8.27 -5.43 14.95
C ASP A 200 -7.50 -4.65 16.02
N THR A 201 -6.67 -5.35 16.78
CA THR A 201 -5.86 -4.76 17.85
C THR A 201 -4.51 -4.22 17.37
N SER A 202 -4.20 -4.32 16.07
CA SER A 202 -2.94 -3.84 15.52
C SER A 202 -2.87 -2.32 15.61
N ILE A 203 -1.70 -1.78 15.98
CA ILE A 203 -1.55 -0.35 16.25
C ILE A 203 -1.04 0.36 15.00
N PHE A 204 -1.82 1.32 14.53
CA PHE A 204 -1.43 2.17 13.41
C PHE A 204 -0.87 3.52 13.90
N PRO A 205 -0.05 4.21 13.08
CA PRO A 205 0.42 5.54 13.45
C PRO A 205 -0.68 6.59 13.62
N GLY A 206 -1.85 6.35 13.03
CA GLY A 206 -3.09 7.11 13.23
C GLY A 206 -4.28 6.34 12.64
N GLU A 207 -5.48 6.57 13.17
CA GLU A 207 -6.66 5.77 12.86
C GLU A 207 -7.24 6.06 11.46
N ARG A 208 -6.85 7.17 10.80
CA ARG A 208 -7.09 7.39 9.36
C ARG A 208 -6.59 6.23 8.50
N HIS A 209 -5.57 5.50 8.97
CA HIS A 209 -5.06 4.31 8.27
C HIS A 209 -6.13 3.21 8.17
N ARG A 210 -6.94 2.99 9.22
CA ARG A 210 -8.06 2.00 9.19
C ARG A 210 -9.12 2.38 8.17
N ILE A 211 -9.47 3.67 8.10
CA ILE A 211 -10.40 4.21 7.09
C ILE A 211 -9.82 4.01 5.68
N SER A 212 -8.52 4.25 5.52
CA SER A 212 -7.82 4.04 4.26
C SER A 212 -7.80 2.56 3.83
N LEU A 213 -7.59 1.63 4.77
CA LEU A 213 -7.65 0.20 4.51
C LEU A 213 -9.06 -0.23 4.08
N ALA A 214 -10.09 0.22 4.79
CA ALA A 214 -11.49 -0.05 4.44
C ALA A 214 -11.80 0.40 3.00
N GLY A 215 -11.42 1.64 2.66
CA GLY A 215 -11.59 2.17 1.30
C GLY A 215 -10.82 1.38 0.25
N CYS A 216 -9.58 0.97 0.55
CA CYS A 216 -8.81 0.10 -0.34
C CYS A 216 -9.51 -1.25 -0.57
N TYR A 217 -10.00 -1.90 0.48
CA TYR A 217 -10.64 -3.21 0.38
C TYR A 217 -11.93 -3.15 -0.43
N GLN A 218 -12.78 -2.15 -0.16
CA GLN A 218 -14.00 -1.89 -0.91
C GLN A 218 -13.70 -1.65 -2.40
N LEU A 219 -12.81 -0.70 -2.72
CA LEU A 219 -12.49 -0.36 -4.11
C LEU A 219 -11.86 -1.53 -4.87
N LEU A 220 -10.99 -2.32 -4.23
CA LEU A 220 -10.41 -3.51 -4.87
C LEU A 220 -11.47 -4.55 -5.21
N CYS A 221 -12.45 -4.79 -4.33
CA CYS A 221 -13.52 -5.75 -4.55
C CYS A 221 -14.53 -5.27 -5.60
N TYR A 222 -14.87 -3.98 -5.62
CA TYR A 222 -15.91 -3.44 -6.50
C TYR A 222 -15.42 -3.08 -7.91
N THR A 223 -14.10 -3.11 -8.17
CA THR A 223 -13.54 -2.70 -9.47
C THR A 223 -12.58 -3.71 -10.09
N GLY A 224 -12.07 -4.64 -9.28
CA GLY A 224 -10.96 -5.49 -9.68
C GLY A 224 -9.68 -4.73 -10.03
N ALA A 225 -9.57 -3.45 -9.68
CA ALA A 225 -8.38 -2.63 -9.96
C ALA A 225 -7.11 -3.29 -9.38
N ARG A 226 -5.96 -3.02 -10.00
CA ARG A 226 -4.68 -3.40 -9.41
C ARG A 226 -4.40 -2.50 -8.21
N PRO A 227 -3.72 -2.99 -7.17
CA PRO A 227 -3.38 -2.18 -6.00
C PRO A 227 -2.58 -0.92 -6.33
N ALA A 228 -1.71 -1.00 -7.34
CA ALA A 228 -0.93 0.15 -7.83
C ALA A 228 -1.78 1.26 -8.45
N GLU A 229 -3.07 1.02 -8.70
CA GLU A 229 -4.02 2.05 -9.15
C GLU A 229 -4.62 2.83 -7.96
N LEU A 230 -4.48 2.31 -6.72
CA LEU A 230 -4.96 2.94 -5.48
C LEU A 230 -3.81 3.54 -4.66
N VAL A 231 -2.73 2.78 -4.51
CA VAL A 231 -1.59 3.06 -3.63
C VAL A 231 -0.28 3.00 -4.41
N ASP A 232 0.81 3.53 -3.85
CA ASP A 232 2.11 3.55 -4.51
C ASP A 232 2.66 2.14 -4.69
N GLY A 233 2.64 1.68 -5.95
CA GLY A 233 3.20 0.42 -6.39
C GLY A 233 4.62 0.51 -6.97
N GLU A 234 5.25 1.70 -6.95
CA GLU A 234 6.58 1.86 -7.55
C GLU A 234 7.62 1.03 -6.80
N ARG A 235 8.36 0.23 -7.56
CA ARG A 235 9.49 -0.54 -7.00
C ARG A 235 10.68 0.38 -6.80
N LYS A 236 11.38 0.17 -5.68
CA LYS A 236 12.66 0.82 -5.43
C LYS A 236 13.66 0.42 -6.51
N LYS A 237 14.41 1.39 -7.03
CA LYS A 237 15.51 1.16 -7.96
C LYS A 237 16.60 0.31 -7.27
N PRO A 238 17.29 -0.58 -8.00
CA PRO A 238 18.52 -1.20 -7.51
C PRO A 238 19.52 -0.14 -7.07
N LYS A 239 20.28 -0.41 -6.01
CA LYS A 239 21.31 0.52 -5.48
C LYS A 239 22.73 0.15 -5.89
N ASP A 240 22.87 -0.89 -6.69
CA ASP A 240 24.13 -1.54 -7.05
C ASP A 240 24.66 -1.08 -8.43
N GLY A 241 24.11 0.00 -8.99
CA GLY A 241 24.54 0.52 -10.30
C GLY A 241 24.03 -0.27 -11.50
N SER A 242 23.37 -1.41 -11.29
CA SER A 242 22.89 -2.30 -12.36
C SER A 242 21.86 -1.67 -13.31
N LEU A 243 21.13 -0.66 -12.83
CA LEU A 243 20.20 0.10 -13.65
C LEU A 243 20.97 1.07 -14.56
N GLU A 244 21.93 1.79 -13.99
CA GLU A 244 22.78 2.74 -14.69
C GLU A 244 23.72 2.03 -15.70
N GLU A 245 24.22 0.84 -15.37
CA GLU A 245 25.08 0.05 -16.26
C GLU A 245 24.35 -0.42 -17.53
N LEU A 246 23.06 -0.79 -17.41
CA LEU A 246 22.26 -1.26 -18.54
C LEU A 246 21.56 -0.13 -19.31
N PHE A 247 21.15 0.94 -18.63
CA PHE A 247 20.25 1.97 -19.17
C PHE A 247 20.79 3.40 -19.04
N GLY A 248 21.96 3.61 -18.41
CA GLY A 248 22.54 4.93 -18.18
C GLY A 248 23.14 5.58 -19.43
N HIS A 249 23.46 4.78 -20.46
CA HIS A 249 23.84 5.28 -21.77
C HIS A 249 22.61 5.28 -22.68
N LYS A 250 21.98 6.44 -22.86
CA LYS A 250 21.01 6.63 -23.95
C LYS A 250 21.80 6.67 -25.27
N VAL A 251 21.34 5.87 -26.24
CA VAL A 251 21.74 5.77 -27.67
C VAL A 251 22.66 4.60 -28.03
N ALA A 252 22.24 3.92 -29.11
CA ALA A 252 22.96 2.91 -29.87
C ALA A 252 24.27 3.48 -30.42
N GLN A 253 25.38 2.79 -30.19
CA GLN A 253 26.57 3.05 -31.00
C GLN A 253 26.29 2.56 -32.43
N PRO A 254 26.55 3.38 -33.46
CA PRO A 254 26.68 2.87 -34.82
C PRO A 254 27.79 1.81 -34.81
N GLN A 255 27.54 0.64 -35.38
CA GLN A 255 28.61 -0.31 -35.66
C GLN A 255 29.52 0.33 -36.72
N PRO A 256 30.85 0.41 -36.51
CA PRO A 256 31.75 0.86 -37.55
C PRO A 256 31.91 -0.28 -38.57
N SER A 257 31.06 -0.32 -39.59
CA SER A 257 31.35 -1.10 -40.79
C SER A 257 32.30 -0.31 -41.69
N GLY A 258 33.41 -0.96 -42.05
CA GLY A 258 34.60 -0.35 -42.62
C GLY A 258 34.45 0.29 -44.00
N ASN A 259 35.41 1.19 -44.23
CA ASN A 259 35.98 1.65 -45.49
C ASN A 259 35.01 1.97 -46.64
N GLY A 260 34.70 3.26 -46.75
CA GLY A 260 34.25 3.89 -47.99
C GLY A 260 34.22 5.40 -47.84
N GLU A 261 35.09 6.11 -48.57
CA GLU A 261 35.03 7.57 -48.71
C GLU A 261 33.64 7.96 -49.25
N GLY A 262 32.87 8.64 -48.42
CA GLY A 262 31.53 9.13 -48.73
C GLY A 262 31.25 10.39 -47.93
N THR A 263 30.89 11.44 -48.64
CA THR A 263 30.68 12.84 -48.25
C THR A 263 30.05 13.03 -46.87
N VAL A 264 30.67 13.89 -46.05
CA VAL A 264 30.12 14.38 -44.76
C VAL A 264 28.74 15.03 -45.01
N PRO A 265 27.64 14.55 -44.40
CA PRO A 265 26.34 15.22 -44.52
C PRO A 265 26.32 16.51 -43.69
N PRO A 266 25.49 17.49 -44.07
CA PRO A 266 25.51 18.83 -43.48
C PRO A 266 25.19 18.79 -41.98
N SER A 267 26.13 19.33 -41.20
CA SER A 267 25.89 19.72 -39.81
C SER A 267 24.85 20.84 -39.78
N SER A 268 23.76 20.67 -39.04
CA SER A 268 23.18 21.64 -38.08
C SER A 268 21.66 21.48 -37.98
N LYS A 269 21.13 21.51 -36.74
CA LYS A 269 19.69 21.47 -36.35
C LYS A 269 18.87 20.22 -36.73
N ASP A 270 18.95 19.70 -37.95
CA ASP A 270 18.04 18.67 -38.45
C ASP A 270 18.30 17.29 -37.83
N THR A 271 19.57 16.93 -37.61
CA THR A 271 19.96 15.71 -36.89
C THR A 271 19.49 15.71 -35.43
N ARG A 272 19.48 16.89 -34.77
CA ARG A 272 19.00 17.03 -33.39
C ARG A 272 17.47 16.95 -33.30
N LEU A 273 16.76 17.43 -34.32
CA LEU A 273 15.30 17.31 -34.40
C LEU A 273 14.91 15.83 -34.56
N ILE A 274 15.57 15.09 -35.44
CA ILE A 274 15.32 13.67 -35.66
C ILE A 274 15.71 12.83 -34.43
N GLU A 275 16.86 13.11 -33.80
CA GLU A 275 17.25 12.47 -32.54
C GLU A 275 16.23 12.78 -31.43
N SER A 276 15.70 14.01 -31.37
CA SER A 276 14.64 14.38 -30.43
C SER A 276 13.29 13.68 -30.68
N LEU A 277 12.95 13.41 -31.94
CA LEU A 277 11.76 12.64 -32.32
C LEU A 277 11.90 11.16 -31.92
N LEU A 278 13.10 10.59 -32.05
CA LEU A 278 13.42 9.23 -31.60
C LEU A 278 13.52 9.13 -30.06
N MET A 279 13.81 10.23 -29.38
CA MET A 279 13.97 10.32 -27.92
C MET A 279 12.75 10.85 -27.16
N GLN A 280 11.65 11.19 -27.84
CA GLN A 280 10.55 11.91 -27.21
C GLN A 280 9.94 11.14 -26.02
N GLU A 281 10.13 11.68 -24.82
CA GLU A 281 9.59 11.10 -23.59
C GLU A 281 8.10 11.44 -23.44
N THR A 282 7.32 10.48 -22.94
CA THR A 282 5.91 10.70 -22.63
C THR A 282 5.85 11.59 -21.38
N ALA A 283 5.26 12.78 -21.49
CA ALA A 283 5.19 13.72 -20.38
C ALA A 283 4.49 13.07 -19.16
N GLY A 284 5.20 13.02 -18.03
CA GLY A 284 4.63 12.59 -16.76
C GLY A 284 3.65 13.64 -16.19
N ARG A 285 2.63 13.21 -15.44
CA ARG A 285 1.59 14.10 -14.87
C ARG A 285 2.05 14.96 -13.67
N GLY A 286 3.31 14.82 -13.23
CA GLY A 286 3.85 15.55 -12.09
C GLY A 286 3.07 15.31 -10.79
N ARG A 287 2.74 14.04 -10.52
CA ARG A 287 2.01 13.57 -9.33
C ARG A 287 2.38 12.10 -9.00
N PRO A 288 2.07 11.59 -7.80
CA PRO A 288 2.30 10.20 -7.44
C PRO A 288 1.51 9.21 -8.33
N LYS A 289 2.08 8.03 -8.60
CA LYS A 289 1.38 6.89 -9.23
C LYS A 289 0.45 6.19 -8.22
N ALA A 290 -0.64 6.87 -7.87
CA ALA A 290 -1.67 6.41 -6.96
C ALA A 290 -3.02 7.09 -7.29
N LEU A 291 -4.09 6.71 -6.59
CA LEU A 291 -5.39 7.37 -6.71
C LEU A 291 -5.33 8.76 -6.05
N CYS A 292 -5.54 9.80 -6.86
CA CYS A 292 -5.57 11.20 -6.41
C CYS A 292 -7.00 11.75 -6.47
N TYR A 293 -7.28 12.87 -5.79
CA TYR A 293 -8.60 13.52 -5.87
C TYR A 293 -8.99 13.90 -7.31
N GLU A 294 -8.04 14.30 -8.16
CA GLU A 294 -8.31 14.59 -9.58
C GLU A 294 -8.88 13.40 -10.38
N ASP A 295 -8.67 12.18 -9.90
CA ASP A 295 -9.17 10.95 -10.51
C ASP A 295 -10.60 10.62 -10.07
N ILE A 296 -11.14 11.33 -9.08
CA ILE A 296 -12.47 11.11 -8.52
C ILE A 296 -13.36 12.29 -8.90
N GLN A 297 -14.49 12.01 -9.54
CA GLN A 297 -15.57 12.96 -9.69
C GLN A 297 -16.64 12.67 -8.65
N MET A 298 -16.67 13.46 -7.58
CA MET A 298 -17.74 13.41 -6.58
C MET A 298 -18.92 14.29 -7.04
N MET A 299 -20.14 13.83 -6.83
CA MET A 299 -21.35 14.52 -7.26
C MET A 299 -22.53 14.22 -6.34
N ILE A 300 -23.50 15.13 -6.30
CA ILE A 300 -24.84 14.83 -5.80
C ILE A 300 -25.73 14.55 -7.01
N VAL A 301 -26.42 13.42 -7.00
CA VAL A 301 -27.30 12.98 -8.08
C VAL A 301 -28.72 12.85 -7.55
N ARG A 302 -29.68 13.34 -8.32
CA ARG A 302 -31.11 13.09 -8.09
C ARG A 302 -31.42 11.70 -8.61
N HIS A 303 -31.77 10.79 -7.71
CA HIS A 303 -32.15 9.44 -8.09
C HIS A 303 -33.38 9.49 -9.01
N PRO A 304 -33.36 8.84 -10.20
CA PRO A 304 -34.41 9.02 -11.20
C PRO A 304 -35.77 8.49 -10.75
N VAL A 305 -35.80 7.42 -9.95
CA VAL A 305 -37.04 6.83 -9.43
C VAL A 305 -37.53 7.51 -8.14
N THR A 306 -36.69 7.58 -7.10
CA THR A 306 -37.10 8.10 -5.78
C THR A 306 -37.08 9.63 -5.68
N GLY A 307 -36.48 10.35 -6.63
CA GLY A 307 -36.32 11.81 -6.60
C GLY A 307 -35.37 12.34 -5.52
N ARG A 308 -34.86 11.46 -4.63
CA ARG A 308 -33.95 11.81 -3.53
C ARG A 308 -32.58 12.20 -4.08
N CYS A 309 -31.95 13.16 -3.43
CA CYS A 309 -30.59 13.57 -3.75
C CYS A 309 -29.61 12.72 -2.93
N ILE A 310 -28.70 12.01 -3.61
CA ILE A 310 -27.70 11.16 -2.98
C ILE A 310 -26.30 11.51 -3.48
N PRO A 311 -25.26 11.42 -2.64
CA PRO A 311 -23.89 11.51 -3.14
C PRO A 311 -23.58 10.28 -3.99
N ALA A 312 -22.90 10.47 -5.10
CA ALA A 312 -22.36 9.43 -5.96
C ALA A 312 -20.94 9.81 -6.39
N MET A 313 -20.13 8.84 -6.76
CA MET A 313 -18.79 9.12 -7.26
C MET A 313 -18.48 8.31 -8.51
N ALA A 314 -17.75 8.92 -9.43
CA ALA A 314 -17.09 8.23 -10.53
C ALA A 314 -15.59 8.25 -10.30
N ILE A 315 -14.91 7.11 -10.43
CA ILE A 315 -13.46 7.01 -10.26
C ILE A 315 -12.83 6.57 -11.57
N LYS A 316 -11.91 7.38 -12.08
CA LYS A 316 -11.10 7.11 -13.27
C LYS A 316 -9.78 6.46 -12.87
N PHE A 317 -9.64 5.18 -13.15
CA PHE A 317 -8.38 4.47 -12.93
C PHE A 317 -7.48 4.59 -14.15
N ILE A 318 -6.23 5.05 -13.95
CA ILE A 318 -5.30 5.34 -15.05
C ILE A 318 -3.94 4.63 -14.95
N HIS A 319 -3.58 4.08 -13.79
CA HIS A 319 -2.25 3.49 -13.53
C HIS A 319 -2.23 1.96 -13.68
N HIS A 320 -2.91 1.44 -14.71
CA HIS A 320 -2.95 0.00 -14.99
C HIS A 320 -1.65 -0.51 -15.63
N LYS A 321 -1.49 -1.83 -15.68
CA LYS A 321 -0.33 -2.48 -16.31
C LYS A 321 -0.24 -2.06 -17.78
N GLY A 322 0.90 -1.47 -18.18
CA GLY A 322 1.15 -1.03 -19.55
C GLY A 322 0.60 0.37 -19.88
N ALA A 323 0.09 1.12 -18.90
CA ALA A 323 -0.47 2.45 -19.09
C ALA A 323 0.48 3.45 -19.77
N ASP A 324 1.80 3.36 -19.50
CA ASP A 324 2.83 4.24 -20.08
C ASP A 324 2.91 4.14 -21.61
N ASN A 325 2.56 2.97 -22.17
CA ASN A 325 2.64 2.68 -23.60
C ASN A 325 1.26 2.58 -24.27
N LYS A 326 0.26 2.06 -23.55
CA LYS A 326 -1.11 1.85 -24.03
C LYS A 326 -2.10 2.30 -22.94
N PRO A 327 -2.37 3.61 -22.80
CA PRO A 327 -3.32 4.10 -21.83
C PRO A 327 -4.73 3.58 -22.17
N ARG A 328 -5.38 3.00 -21.16
CA ARG A 328 -6.75 2.49 -21.16
C ARG A 328 -7.41 2.92 -19.84
N PRO A 329 -7.75 4.21 -19.70
CA PRO A 329 -8.46 4.63 -18.52
C PRO A 329 -9.80 3.89 -18.43
N THR A 330 -10.20 3.54 -17.21
CA THR A 330 -11.51 2.89 -16.97
C THR A 330 -12.22 3.63 -15.85
N ILE A 331 -13.48 3.99 -16.08
CA ILE A 331 -14.30 4.74 -15.14
C ILE A 331 -15.34 3.80 -14.52
N PHE A 332 -15.38 3.76 -13.19
CA PHE A 332 -16.39 3.05 -12.41
C PHE A 332 -17.26 4.04 -11.64
N PHE A 333 -18.56 3.79 -11.58
CA PHE A 333 -19.51 4.56 -10.79
C PHE A 333 -19.84 3.83 -9.49
N PHE A 334 -20.09 4.60 -8.43
CA PHE A 334 -20.44 4.07 -7.12
C PHE A 334 -21.58 4.88 -6.52
N THR A 335 -22.48 4.17 -5.86
CA THR A 335 -23.56 4.76 -5.07
C THR A 335 -23.47 4.32 -3.61
N PRO A 336 -24.10 5.05 -2.67
CA PRO A 336 -24.12 4.67 -1.27
C PRO A 336 -24.90 3.37 -1.08
N THR A 337 -24.29 2.40 -0.40
CA THR A 337 -24.91 1.10 -0.13
C THR A 337 -25.96 1.20 1.00
N LYS A 338 -26.84 0.20 1.11
CA LYS A 338 -27.78 0.07 2.24
C LYS A 338 -27.06 -0.31 3.54
N LYS A 339 -26.15 -1.29 3.48
CA LYS A 339 -25.26 -1.63 4.59
C LYS A 339 -24.05 -0.71 4.59
N LEU A 340 -23.90 0.08 5.66
CA LEU A 340 -22.90 1.14 5.80
C LEU A 340 -21.47 0.64 5.73
N VAL A 341 -21.22 -0.56 6.26
CA VAL A 341 -19.90 -1.21 6.21
C VAL A 341 -19.38 -1.34 4.78
N PHE A 342 -20.26 -1.47 3.78
CA PHE A 342 -19.90 -1.61 2.36
C PHE A 342 -19.79 -0.28 1.60
N CYS A 343 -20.06 0.87 2.24
CA CYS A 343 -20.25 2.14 1.55
C CYS A 343 -18.91 2.84 1.22
N ALA A 344 -18.33 2.55 0.05
CA ALA A 344 -17.11 3.20 -0.43
C ALA A 344 -17.26 4.72 -0.59
N VAL A 345 -18.46 5.20 -0.95
CA VAL A 345 -18.75 6.64 -1.07
C VAL A 345 -18.55 7.33 0.29
N SER A 346 -19.11 6.77 1.37
CA SER A 346 -18.94 7.31 2.72
C SER A 346 -17.48 7.34 3.16
N THR A 347 -16.70 6.30 2.83
CA THR A 347 -15.26 6.27 3.10
C THR A 347 -14.51 7.42 2.42
N ILE A 348 -14.76 7.64 1.12
CA ILE A 348 -14.10 8.71 0.36
C ILE A 348 -14.55 10.09 0.83
N LEU A 349 -15.83 10.27 1.16
CA LEU A 349 -16.34 11.53 1.73
C LEU A 349 -15.67 11.86 3.07
N ALA A 350 -15.49 10.88 3.95
CA ALA A 350 -14.82 11.09 5.23
C ALA A 350 -13.36 11.52 5.05
N LEU A 351 -12.61 10.86 4.14
CA LEU A 351 -11.23 11.25 3.83
C LEU A 351 -11.16 12.64 3.19
N ALA A 352 -12.10 12.99 2.31
CA ALA A 352 -12.18 14.29 1.67
C ALA A 352 -12.50 15.43 2.66
N LEU A 353 -13.40 15.18 3.61
CA LEU A 353 -13.73 16.12 4.70
C LEU A 353 -12.52 16.32 5.62
N HIS A 354 -11.86 15.23 6.05
CA HIS A 354 -10.63 15.30 6.85
C HIS A 354 -9.52 16.09 6.15
N ASP A 355 -9.37 15.91 4.83
CA ASP A 355 -8.36 16.59 4.03
C ASP A 355 -8.74 18.06 3.70
N ASN A 356 -9.95 18.50 4.06
CA ASN A 356 -10.56 19.77 3.66
C ASN A 356 -10.49 19.97 2.13
N ALA A 357 -10.85 18.92 1.39
CA ALA A 357 -10.59 18.81 -0.05
C ALA A 357 -11.61 19.55 -0.93
N PHE A 358 -12.82 19.77 -0.44
CA PHE A 358 -13.88 20.46 -1.20
C PHE A 358 -13.58 21.94 -1.39
N ASP A 359 -13.83 22.44 -2.60
CA ASP A 359 -13.64 23.84 -2.97
C ASP A 359 -14.75 24.74 -2.41
N ALA A 360 -15.97 24.22 -2.34
CA ALA A 360 -17.11 24.91 -1.76
C ALA A 360 -16.90 25.16 -0.25
N PRO A 361 -16.87 26.42 0.21
CA PRO A 361 -16.61 26.74 1.62
C PRO A 361 -17.64 26.21 2.60
N SER A 362 -18.86 25.92 2.14
CA SER A 362 -19.95 25.36 2.95
C SER A 362 -19.86 23.84 3.14
N MET A 363 -19.04 23.13 2.36
CA MET A 363 -18.92 21.67 2.39
C MET A 363 -17.88 21.20 3.41
N THR A 364 -18.11 21.55 4.68
CA THR A 364 -17.20 21.25 5.81
C THR A 364 -17.69 20.11 6.69
N THR A 365 -18.94 19.67 6.54
CA THR A 365 -19.55 18.61 7.35
C THR A 365 -20.25 17.57 6.50
N ALA A 366 -20.43 16.36 7.05
CA ALA A 366 -21.21 15.31 6.40
C ALA A 366 -22.64 15.78 6.12
N SER A 367 -23.31 16.40 7.10
CA SER A 367 -24.67 16.91 6.96
C SER A 367 -24.82 17.91 5.80
N ALA A 368 -23.83 18.79 5.59
CA ALA A 368 -23.84 19.73 4.48
C ALA A 368 -23.78 19.01 3.12
N ILE A 369 -22.95 17.97 3.00
CA ILE A 369 -22.82 17.17 1.77
C ILE A 369 -24.10 16.38 1.50
N PHE A 370 -24.60 15.64 2.49
CA PHE A 370 -25.80 14.82 2.34
C PHE A 370 -27.08 15.66 2.18
N GLY A 371 -27.10 16.89 2.71
CA GLY A 371 -28.19 17.85 2.54
C GLY A 371 -28.14 18.64 1.23
N ALA A 372 -27.04 18.58 0.47
CA ALA A 372 -26.90 19.32 -0.78
C ALA A 372 -27.87 18.79 -1.85
N ARG A 373 -28.35 19.69 -2.71
CA ARG A 373 -29.31 19.37 -3.77
C ARG A 373 -28.89 20.02 -5.09
N PRO A 374 -28.95 19.28 -6.21
CA PRO A 374 -28.90 19.91 -7.53
C PRO A 374 -30.06 20.90 -7.70
N SER A 375 -29.85 21.92 -8.54
CA SER A 375 -30.94 22.80 -8.99
C SER A 375 -32.09 21.98 -9.58
N SER A 376 -33.32 22.48 -9.52
CA SER A 376 -34.53 21.75 -9.96
C SER A 376 -34.47 21.23 -11.40
N PHE A 377 -33.77 21.95 -12.27
CA PHE A 377 -33.60 21.61 -13.69
C PHE A 377 -32.31 20.81 -14.00
N LYS A 378 -31.58 20.36 -12.97
CA LYS A 378 -30.37 19.53 -13.11
C LYS A 378 -30.54 18.20 -12.38
N ASP A 379 -30.09 17.13 -13.02
CA ASP A 379 -30.09 15.80 -12.42
C ASP A 379 -28.89 15.57 -11.50
N SER A 380 -27.82 16.36 -11.65
CA SER A 380 -26.65 16.27 -10.79
C SER A 380 -25.92 17.59 -10.61
N VAL A 381 -25.16 17.70 -9.51
CA VAL A 381 -24.21 18.78 -9.27
C VAL A 381 -22.86 18.18 -8.85
N PRO A 382 -21.76 18.47 -9.57
CA PRO A 382 -20.43 18.00 -9.19
C PRO A 382 -19.92 18.76 -7.95
N LEU A 383 -19.36 18.03 -6.99
CA LEU A 383 -18.62 18.61 -5.87
C LEU A 383 -17.17 18.80 -6.31
N ARG A 384 -16.73 20.05 -6.42
CA ARG A 384 -15.38 20.39 -6.91
C ARG A 384 -14.34 20.25 -5.81
N TRP A 385 -13.16 19.77 -6.18
CA TRP A 385 -11.98 19.77 -5.32
C TRP A 385 -11.22 21.08 -5.42
N LYS A 386 -10.57 21.50 -4.33
CA LYS A 386 -9.60 22.58 -4.35
C LYS A 386 -8.47 22.24 -5.31
N VAL A 387 -8.01 23.24 -6.08
CA VAL A 387 -6.88 23.08 -7.02
C VAL A 387 -5.63 22.54 -6.30
N SER A 388 -5.37 23.00 -5.07
CA SER A 388 -4.25 22.54 -4.25
C SER A 388 -4.33 21.08 -3.81
N LYS A 389 -5.51 20.45 -3.88
CA LYS A 389 -5.76 19.07 -3.44
C LYS A 389 -5.89 18.07 -4.59
N MET A 390 -6.05 18.55 -5.83
CA MET A 390 -6.22 17.70 -7.02
C MET A 390 -5.17 16.58 -7.13
N LYS A 391 -3.89 16.91 -6.89
CA LYS A 391 -2.76 15.97 -6.99
C LYS A 391 -2.47 15.20 -5.70
N THR A 392 -3.18 15.50 -4.61
CA THR A 392 -2.99 14.83 -3.33
C THR A 392 -3.53 13.39 -3.42
N PRO A 393 -2.75 12.36 -3.06
CA PRO A 393 -3.25 11.00 -2.97
C PRO A 393 -4.34 10.88 -1.90
N VAL A 394 -5.38 10.09 -2.17
CA VAL A 394 -6.46 9.87 -1.20
C VAL A 394 -5.94 9.04 -0.02
N PHE A 395 -5.32 7.90 -0.33
CA PHE A 395 -4.69 7.00 0.64
C PHE A 395 -3.23 7.40 0.87
N ARG A 396 -2.98 8.18 1.93
CA ARG A 396 -1.67 8.77 2.23
C ARG A 396 -0.90 7.94 3.25
N ARG A 397 0.42 7.93 3.16
CA ARG A 397 1.28 7.24 4.15
C ARG A 397 1.56 8.10 5.36
N TYR A 398 1.97 7.44 6.44
CA TYR A 398 2.50 8.08 7.63
C TYR A 398 4.04 8.10 7.63
N HIS A 399 4.59 9.18 8.18
CA HIS A 399 6.00 9.37 8.53
C HIS A 399 6.13 9.49 10.04
N GLY A 400 6.43 8.38 10.71
CA GLY A 400 6.24 8.31 12.16
C GLY A 400 4.76 8.49 12.48
N ALA A 401 4.42 9.43 13.38
CA ALA A 401 3.04 9.76 13.75
C ALA A 401 2.39 10.86 12.89
N THR A 402 3.08 11.34 11.85
CA THR A 402 2.61 12.46 11.01
C THR A 402 2.14 11.93 9.66
N LEU A 403 0.94 12.36 9.25
CA LEU A 403 0.41 12.04 7.94
C LEU A 403 1.15 12.83 6.85
N SER A 404 1.58 12.17 5.79
CA SER A 404 2.24 12.83 4.65
C SER A 404 1.26 13.74 3.89
N GLU A 405 1.71 14.88 3.41
CA GLU A 405 0.90 15.80 2.60
C GLU A 405 0.65 15.26 1.18
N ASP A 406 1.66 14.63 0.56
CA ASP A 406 1.69 14.29 -0.86
C ASP A 406 2.09 12.84 -1.17
N ALA A 407 2.61 12.08 -0.19
CA ALA A 407 3.04 10.70 -0.44
C ALA A 407 1.91 9.69 -0.19
N ALA A 408 1.67 8.84 -1.20
CA ALA A 408 0.70 7.77 -1.12
C ALA A 408 1.16 6.64 -0.18
N MET A 409 0.20 5.87 0.35
CA MET A 409 0.43 4.61 1.04
C MET A 409 1.24 3.67 0.13
N LEU A 410 2.13 2.85 0.72
CA LEU A 410 2.90 1.88 -0.06
C LEU A 410 2.10 0.61 -0.31
N TYR A 411 2.26 0.01 -1.48
CA TYR A 411 1.70 -1.31 -1.80
C TYR A 411 2.09 -2.39 -0.79
N SER A 412 3.34 -2.38 -0.33
CA SER A 412 3.80 -3.33 0.69
C SER A 412 3.02 -3.19 1.98
N LYS A 413 2.73 -1.95 2.42
CA LYS A 413 1.96 -1.71 3.63
C LYS A 413 0.53 -2.23 3.51
N LEU A 414 -0.17 -1.89 2.40
CA LEU A 414 -1.51 -2.43 2.13
C LEU A 414 -1.53 -3.96 2.09
N ARG A 415 -0.52 -4.58 1.45
CA ARG A 415 -0.41 -6.05 1.35
C ARG A 415 -0.17 -6.68 2.73
N ASP A 416 0.76 -6.13 3.51
CA ASP A 416 1.16 -6.69 4.79
C ASP A 416 0.02 -6.56 5.81
N ASP A 417 -0.69 -5.43 5.81
CA ASP A 417 -1.87 -5.22 6.66
C ASP A 417 -3.02 -6.14 6.29
N LEU A 418 -3.31 -6.30 4.99
CA LEU A 418 -4.32 -7.25 4.54
C LEU A 418 -3.96 -8.70 4.92
N ALA A 419 -2.68 -9.07 4.80
CA ALA A 419 -2.20 -10.39 5.18
C ALA A 419 -2.39 -10.63 6.68
N GLU A 420 -1.98 -9.68 7.52
CA GLU A 420 -2.11 -9.76 8.96
C GLU A 420 -3.58 -9.79 9.41
N GLN A 421 -4.43 -8.88 8.92
CA GLN A 421 -5.85 -8.84 9.25
C GLN A 421 -6.61 -10.09 8.79
N SER A 422 -6.24 -10.67 7.64
CA SER A 422 -6.83 -11.94 7.20
C SER A 422 -6.47 -13.11 8.13
N LEU A 423 -5.23 -13.20 8.61
CA LEU A 423 -4.87 -14.24 9.57
C LEU A 423 -5.59 -14.02 10.90
N ASN A 424 -5.60 -12.79 11.39
CA ASN A 424 -6.19 -12.46 12.69
C ASN A 424 -7.72 -12.56 12.71
N SER A 425 -8.37 -12.54 11.54
CA SER A 425 -9.82 -12.78 11.39
C SER A 425 -10.20 -14.26 11.19
N GLY A 426 -9.22 -15.18 11.31
CA GLY A 426 -9.45 -16.62 11.36
C GLY A 426 -9.18 -17.37 10.07
N TYR A 427 -8.61 -16.75 9.03
CA TYR A 427 -8.33 -17.47 7.78
C TYR A 427 -7.05 -18.28 7.85
N GLU A 428 -7.04 -19.46 7.23
CA GLU A 428 -5.88 -20.36 7.18
C GLU A 428 -4.64 -19.68 6.57
N LYS A 429 -4.83 -18.98 5.44
CA LYS A 429 -3.75 -18.41 4.62
C LYS A 429 -3.80 -16.88 4.59
N PRO A 430 -2.64 -16.20 4.57
CA PRO A 430 -2.60 -14.76 4.45
C PRO A 430 -3.09 -14.33 3.07
N TRP A 431 -3.96 -13.32 3.05
CA TRP A 431 -4.50 -12.78 1.83
C TRP A 431 -3.56 -11.83 1.12
N THR A 432 -3.77 -11.69 -0.18
CA THR A 432 -3.11 -10.66 -0.97
C THR A 432 -4.19 -9.85 -1.70
N PRO A 433 -3.91 -8.59 -2.08
CA PRO A 433 -4.88 -7.78 -2.82
C PRO A 433 -5.35 -8.41 -4.15
N ARG A 434 -4.63 -9.41 -4.67
CA ARG A 434 -5.03 -10.19 -5.84
C ARG A 434 -6.31 -11.00 -5.62
N PHE A 435 -6.63 -11.38 -4.38
CA PHE A 435 -7.81 -12.18 -4.06
C PHE A 435 -9.09 -11.39 -4.37
N ALA A 436 -9.11 -10.10 -4.01
CA ALA A 436 -10.21 -9.18 -4.32
C ALA A 436 -10.42 -9.04 -5.84
N ARG A 437 -9.33 -8.90 -6.61
CA ARG A 437 -9.40 -8.84 -8.07
C ARG A 437 -9.98 -10.12 -8.70
N ARG A 438 -9.71 -11.29 -8.12
CA ARG A 438 -10.34 -12.54 -8.56
C ARG A 438 -11.82 -12.56 -8.20
N GLY A 439 -12.19 -12.09 -7.01
CA GLY A 439 -13.58 -11.91 -6.57
C GLY A 439 -14.39 -11.05 -7.52
N ALA A 440 -13.90 -9.84 -7.79
CA ALA A 440 -14.47 -8.91 -8.76
C ALA A 440 -14.62 -9.55 -10.16
N SER A 441 -13.58 -10.24 -10.63
CA SER A 441 -13.62 -10.91 -11.93
C SER A 441 -14.65 -12.03 -11.99
N ASN A 442 -14.85 -12.77 -10.90
CA ASN A 442 -15.84 -13.84 -10.83
C ASN A 442 -17.26 -13.27 -10.75
N ALA A 443 -17.48 -12.18 -10.01
CA ALA A 443 -18.76 -11.48 -9.96
C ALA A 443 -19.18 -10.91 -11.32
N ALA A 444 -18.23 -10.45 -12.14
CA ALA A 444 -18.51 -10.04 -13.52
C ALA A 444 -18.71 -11.24 -14.48
N ASN A 445 -18.22 -12.43 -14.14
CA ASN A 445 -18.15 -13.56 -15.06
C ASN A 445 -19.47 -14.31 -15.12
N GLY A 446 -20.20 -14.15 -16.23
CA GLY A 446 -21.53 -14.72 -16.44
C GLY A 446 -22.66 -13.69 -16.35
N ASP A 447 -22.39 -12.56 -15.70
CA ASP A 447 -23.34 -11.44 -15.57
C ASP A 447 -23.02 -10.25 -16.49
N ALA A 448 -21.74 -10.08 -16.89
CA ALA A 448 -21.32 -9.07 -17.85
C ALA A 448 -20.93 -9.70 -19.21
N PRO A 449 -21.19 -9.01 -20.35
CA PRO A 449 -20.64 -9.40 -21.65
C PRO A 449 -19.11 -9.46 -21.63
N ASP A 450 -18.52 -10.35 -22.43
CA ASP A 450 -17.06 -10.55 -22.48
C ASP A 450 -16.27 -9.27 -22.74
N SER A 451 -16.80 -8.39 -23.60
CA SER A 451 -16.19 -7.08 -23.90
C SER A 451 -16.11 -6.17 -22.67
N VAL A 452 -17.16 -6.15 -21.84
CA VAL A 452 -17.23 -5.35 -20.61
C VAL A 452 -16.36 -5.98 -19.53
N ARG A 453 -16.38 -7.31 -19.39
CA ARG A 453 -15.50 -8.07 -18.50
C ARG A 453 -14.02 -7.82 -18.82
N ASP A 454 -13.63 -7.90 -20.09
CA ASP A 454 -12.27 -7.64 -20.54
C ASP A 454 -11.87 -6.17 -20.35
N GLN A 455 -12.77 -5.23 -20.58
CA GLN A 455 -12.57 -3.81 -20.28
C GLN A 455 -12.29 -3.58 -18.79
N MET A 456 -13.16 -4.10 -17.91
CA MET A 456 -13.01 -3.99 -16.45
C MET A 456 -11.69 -4.60 -15.98
N MET A 457 -11.32 -5.76 -16.54
CA MET A 457 -10.06 -6.44 -16.23
C MET A 457 -8.84 -5.85 -16.94
N ARG A 458 -9.03 -4.88 -17.84
CA ARG A 458 -7.98 -4.30 -18.70
C ARG A 458 -7.20 -5.40 -19.43
N HIS A 459 -7.92 -6.39 -19.96
CA HIS A 459 -7.36 -7.44 -20.81
C HIS A 459 -7.26 -6.95 -22.26
N ASP A 460 -6.40 -7.59 -23.06
CA ASP A 460 -6.38 -7.36 -24.50
C ASP A 460 -7.52 -8.15 -25.14
N PRO A 461 -8.54 -7.48 -25.69
CA PRO A 461 -9.68 -8.16 -26.29
C PRO A 461 -9.27 -8.81 -27.61
N SER A 462 -9.97 -9.88 -27.98
CA SER A 462 -9.84 -10.51 -29.29
C SER A 462 -10.13 -9.52 -30.43
N PHE A 463 -11.09 -8.61 -30.26
CA PHE A 463 -11.50 -7.63 -31.27
C PHE A 463 -11.01 -6.21 -30.91
N ARG A 464 -9.73 -5.95 -31.17
CA ARG A 464 -9.03 -4.71 -30.78
C ARG A 464 -9.66 -3.44 -31.34
N THR A 465 -10.13 -3.43 -32.60
CA THR A 465 -10.65 -2.23 -33.26
C THR A 465 -11.92 -1.70 -32.59
N PHE A 466 -12.90 -2.57 -32.30
CA PHE A 466 -14.12 -2.17 -31.60
C PHE A 466 -13.82 -1.60 -30.20
N HIS A 467 -13.00 -2.32 -29.44
CA HIS A 467 -12.67 -1.93 -28.06
C HIS A 467 -11.88 -0.62 -27.98
N HIS A 468 -11.08 -0.29 -29.00
CA HIS A 468 -10.28 0.94 -28.99
C HIS A 468 -11.00 2.14 -29.58
N ALA A 469 -11.84 1.96 -30.60
CA ALA A 469 -12.47 3.06 -31.32
C ALA A 469 -13.91 3.35 -30.90
N TYR A 470 -14.64 2.36 -30.38
CA TYR A 470 -16.09 2.46 -30.17
C TYR A 470 -16.54 2.18 -28.73
N LEU A 471 -15.77 1.40 -27.95
CA LEU A 471 -16.10 1.12 -26.55
C LEU A 471 -15.79 2.35 -25.68
N ASN A 472 -16.80 2.84 -24.97
CA ASN A 472 -16.65 3.93 -24.01
C ASN A 472 -15.72 3.51 -22.85
N GLU A 473 -15.02 4.45 -22.23
CA GLU A 473 -14.13 4.23 -21.08
C GLU A 473 -14.90 3.89 -19.79
N ILE A 474 -16.19 4.21 -19.75
CA ILE A 474 -17.13 3.83 -18.69
C ILE A 474 -17.34 2.32 -18.73
N ALA A 475 -17.05 1.65 -17.61
CA ALA A 475 -17.47 0.28 -17.39
C ALA A 475 -18.99 0.27 -17.21
N ASN A 476 -19.73 0.02 -18.28
CA ASN A 476 -21.20 0.03 -18.29
C ASN A 476 -21.77 -1.26 -17.67
N PHE A 477 -21.36 -1.55 -16.44
CA PHE A 477 -21.82 -2.67 -15.63
C PHE A 477 -21.64 -2.31 -14.15
N ASP A 478 -22.69 -2.51 -13.36
CA ASP A 478 -22.68 -2.22 -11.93
C ASP A 478 -21.96 -3.33 -11.17
N LEU A 479 -20.63 -3.32 -11.23
CA LEU A 479 -19.82 -4.32 -10.52
C LEU A 479 -19.94 -4.18 -9.00
N GLN A 480 -20.25 -3.00 -8.48
CA GLN A 480 -20.48 -2.82 -7.05
C GLN A 480 -21.66 -3.67 -6.62
N ASN A 481 -22.83 -3.50 -7.26
CA ASN A 481 -24.00 -4.29 -6.92
C ASN A 481 -23.86 -5.76 -7.32
N ALA A 482 -23.27 -6.09 -8.46
CA ALA A 482 -23.02 -7.50 -8.83
C ALA A 482 -22.12 -8.24 -7.82
N PHE A 483 -21.18 -7.55 -7.18
CA PHE A 483 -20.36 -8.13 -6.11
C PHE A 483 -21.15 -8.24 -4.78
N LEU A 484 -22.11 -7.35 -4.54
CA LEU A 484 -22.90 -7.27 -3.30
C LEU A 484 -24.20 -8.09 -3.34
N GLU A 485 -24.80 -8.35 -4.50
CA GLU A 485 -26.09 -9.01 -4.67
C GLU A 485 -25.96 -10.53 -4.67
N GLU A 486 -26.54 -11.14 -3.64
CA GLU A 486 -26.40 -12.55 -3.30
C GLU A 486 -27.51 -13.48 -3.81
N GLU A 487 -28.41 -13.07 -4.71
CA GLU A 487 -29.55 -13.91 -5.10
C GLU A 487 -29.42 -14.57 -6.48
N LYS A 488 -28.47 -15.50 -6.62
CA LYS A 488 -28.62 -16.60 -7.60
C LYS A 488 -28.35 -17.92 -6.89
N GLN A 489 -29.38 -18.77 -6.83
CA GLN A 489 -29.42 -20.07 -6.18
C GLN A 489 -28.22 -20.95 -6.58
N ASN A 490 -27.16 -20.96 -5.76
CA ASN A 490 -26.09 -21.96 -5.72
C ASN A 490 -25.16 -21.71 -4.50
N GLN A 491 -25.75 -21.54 -3.32
CA GLN A 491 -25.04 -21.17 -2.07
C GLN A 491 -23.89 -22.12 -1.73
N LEU A 492 -24.06 -23.43 -1.97
CA LEU A 492 -23.02 -24.45 -1.78
C LEU A 492 -21.82 -24.26 -2.71
N PHE A 493 -22.04 -24.01 -4.01
CA PHE A 493 -20.92 -23.77 -4.94
C PHE A 493 -20.17 -22.47 -4.63
N ARG A 494 -20.88 -21.43 -4.16
CA ARG A 494 -20.23 -20.20 -3.67
C ARG A 494 -19.38 -20.50 -2.46
N LEU A 495 -19.91 -21.20 -1.47
CA LEU A 495 -19.14 -21.62 -0.30
C LEU A 495 -17.86 -22.36 -0.77
N PHE A 496 -17.99 -23.35 -1.66
CA PHE A 496 -16.87 -24.14 -2.19
C PHE A 496 -15.80 -23.36 -2.98
N ALA A 497 -16.17 -22.26 -3.64
CA ALA A 497 -15.27 -21.48 -4.48
C ALA A 497 -14.51 -20.36 -3.74
N HIS A 498 -14.89 -20.06 -2.49
CA HIS A 498 -14.40 -18.90 -1.74
C HIS A 498 -13.52 -19.30 -0.54
N VAL A 499 -12.72 -18.34 -0.08
CA VAL A 499 -11.84 -18.53 1.09
C VAL A 499 -12.60 -18.66 2.42
N SER A 500 -13.94 -18.51 2.40
CA SER A 500 -14.81 -18.65 3.58
C SER A 500 -14.79 -20.07 4.18
N LEU A 501 -14.60 -21.11 3.36
CA LEU A 501 -14.60 -22.50 3.82
C LEU A 501 -13.55 -22.82 4.88
N THR A 502 -12.38 -22.21 4.75
CA THR A 502 -11.24 -22.49 5.63
C THR A 502 -11.12 -21.49 6.76
N ARG A 503 -12.17 -20.69 7.01
CA ARG A 503 -12.18 -19.75 8.12
C ARG A 503 -12.58 -20.48 9.40
N ASP A 504 -11.73 -20.39 10.40
CA ASP A 504 -12.07 -20.70 11.78
C ASP A 504 -11.86 -19.44 12.63
N PRO A 505 -12.93 -18.79 13.13
CA PRO A 505 -12.82 -17.59 13.95
C PRO A 505 -11.95 -17.76 15.21
N ARG A 506 -11.75 -18.99 15.69
CA ARG A 506 -10.90 -19.32 16.85
C ARG A 506 -9.40 -19.24 16.53
N ALA A 507 -9.02 -19.27 15.25
CA ALA A 507 -7.63 -19.23 14.81
C ALA A 507 -7.06 -17.80 14.84
N THR A 508 -6.91 -17.23 16.03
CA THR A 508 -6.34 -15.89 16.26
C THR A 508 -4.82 -15.86 16.05
N ALA A 509 -4.22 -14.66 16.18
CA ALA A 509 -2.76 -14.47 16.10
C ALA A 509 -2.00 -15.26 17.17
N ASP A 510 -2.61 -15.43 18.34
CA ASP A 510 -2.04 -16.07 19.53
C ASP A 510 -2.60 -17.49 19.76
N MET A 511 -3.06 -18.15 18.69
CA MET A 511 -3.65 -19.49 18.73
C MET A 511 -2.72 -20.61 19.21
N VAL A 512 -1.41 -20.36 19.34
CA VAL A 512 -0.45 -21.37 19.81
C VAL A 512 -0.57 -21.49 21.33
N PRO A 513 -0.95 -22.67 21.87
CA PRO A 513 -1.11 -22.87 23.30
C PRO A 513 0.17 -22.59 24.08
N LYS A 514 0.03 -22.13 25.33
CA LYS A 514 1.18 -21.82 26.19
C LYS A 514 2.03 -23.06 26.47
N GLU A 515 1.39 -24.22 26.52
CA GLU A 515 2.00 -25.52 26.72
C GLU A 515 2.91 -25.88 25.54
N VAL A 516 2.51 -25.54 24.31
CA VAL A 516 3.36 -25.72 23.13
C VAL A 516 4.59 -24.83 23.24
N TRP A 517 4.43 -23.56 23.62
CA TRP A 517 5.57 -22.66 23.84
C TRP A 517 6.51 -23.15 24.95
N ALA A 518 5.97 -23.64 26.07
CA ALA A 518 6.73 -24.11 27.21
C ALA A 518 7.54 -25.39 26.89
N ASN A 519 7.03 -26.24 25.99
CA ASN A 519 7.66 -27.51 25.63
C ASN A 519 8.49 -27.46 24.34
N LEU A 520 8.65 -26.29 23.71
CA LEU A 520 9.52 -26.17 22.55
C LEU A 520 10.98 -26.37 22.97
N PRO A 521 11.73 -27.30 22.32
CA PRO A 521 13.15 -27.44 22.60
C PRO A 521 13.86 -26.12 22.27
N PRO A 522 14.99 -25.77 22.91
CA PRO A 522 15.76 -24.60 22.52
C PRO A 522 16.33 -24.77 21.11
N ASP A 523 16.51 -23.65 20.38
CA ASP A 523 17.17 -23.68 19.08
C ASP A 523 18.69 -23.82 19.26
N PRO A 524 19.34 -24.88 18.74
CA PRO A 524 20.77 -25.05 18.89
C PRO A 524 21.56 -23.83 18.42
N GLU A 525 21.16 -23.23 17.29
CA GLU A 525 21.90 -22.08 16.75
C GLU A 525 21.67 -20.80 17.57
N ILE A 526 20.53 -20.65 18.25
CA ILE A 526 20.28 -19.50 19.14
C ILE A 526 21.07 -19.70 20.45
N VAL A 527 21.12 -20.93 20.97
CA VAL A 527 21.90 -21.28 22.17
C VAL A 527 23.39 -21.03 21.94
N GLU A 528 23.94 -21.46 20.81
CA GLU A 528 25.33 -21.20 20.43
C GLU A 528 25.66 -19.70 20.42
N LEU A 529 24.82 -18.88 19.77
CA LEU A 529 25.00 -17.43 19.75
C LEU A 529 24.88 -16.81 21.16
N GLU A 530 24.03 -17.36 22.02
CA GLU A 530 23.87 -16.92 23.40
C GLU A 530 25.08 -17.24 24.26
N MET A 531 25.67 -18.42 24.07
CA MET A 531 26.92 -18.83 24.71
C MET A 531 28.07 -17.93 24.26
N GLU A 532 28.25 -17.73 22.94
CA GLU A 532 29.28 -16.83 22.40
C GLU A 532 29.12 -15.41 22.97
N ARG A 533 27.88 -14.92 23.05
CA ARG A 533 27.60 -13.60 23.65
C ARG A 533 27.92 -13.57 25.15
N ALA A 534 27.66 -14.65 25.88
CA ALA A 534 27.92 -14.73 27.32
C ALA A 534 29.43 -14.76 27.60
N GLU A 535 30.18 -15.55 26.84
CA GLU A 535 31.65 -15.61 26.91
C GLU A 535 32.28 -14.25 26.63
N LEU A 536 31.83 -13.55 25.58
CA LEU A 536 32.32 -12.20 25.26
C LEU A 536 31.95 -11.17 26.33
N LYS A 537 30.83 -11.34 27.04
CA LYS A 537 30.41 -10.43 28.11
C LYS A 537 31.18 -10.66 29.40
N GLN A 538 31.68 -11.86 29.67
CA GLN A 538 32.37 -12.23 30.93
C GLN A 538 31.59 -11.79 32.19
N GLY A 539 30.25 -11.84 32.16
CA GLY A 539 29.39 -11.39 33.26
C GLY A 539 29.17 -9.87 33.38
N ASN A 540 29.77 -9.04 32.52
CA ASN A 540 29.58 -7.59 32.53
C ASN A 540 28.18 -7.17 32.08
N TYR A 541 27.46 -6.47 32.96
CA TYR A 541 26.13 -5.92 32.64
C TYR A 541 26.21 -4.68 31.73
N ARG A 542 27.23 -3.82 31.91
CA ARG A 542 27.50 -2.67 31.04
C ARG A 542 28.50 -3.05 29.95
N ILE A 543 28.09 -2.87 28.70
CA ILE A 543 28.91 -3.16 27.51
C ILE A 543 29.47 -1.89 26.84
N ASP A 544 29.04 -0.70 27.28
CA ASP A 544 29.50 0.57 26.71
C ASP A 544 31.00 0.75 27.05
N GLY A 545 31.87 0.78 26.02
CA GLY A 545 33.32 0.88 26.19
C GLY A 545 34.05 -0.47 26.29
N HIS A 546 33.35 -1.59 26.12
CA HIS A 546 33.97 -2.91 26.07
C HIS A 546 34.77 -3.11 24.76
N PRO A 547 35.94 -3.77 24.77
CA PRO A 547 36.72 -4.02 23.55
C PRO A 547 35.92 -4.73 22.45
N GLU A 548 35.08 -5.69 22.84
CA GLU A 548 34.20 -6.48 21.97
C GLU A 548 32.75 -5.96 21.90
N GLU A 549 32.51 -4.67 22.21
CA GLU A 549 31.16 -4.08 22.22
C GLU A 549 30.41 -4.32 20.90
N ASP A 550 31.08 -4.13 19.76
CA ASP A 550 30.48 -4.26 18.43
C ASP A 550 29.99 -5.70 18.16
N LYS A 551 30.80 -6.70 18.54
CA LYS A 551 30.50 -8.13 18.37
C LYS A 551 29.37 -8.57 19.30
N ILE A 552 29.40 -8.16 20.58
CA ILE A 552 28.32 -8.46 21.54
C ILE A 552 26.97 -7.88 21.10
N ARG A 553 26.98 -6.66 20.54
CA ARG A 553 25.76 -6.03 20.01
C ARG A 553 25.27 -6.74 18.75
N GLN A 554 26.16 -7.16 17.86
CA GLN A 554 25.81 -7.94 16.67
C GLN A 554 25.13 -9.26 17.08
N LEU A 555 25.75 -10.05 17.96
CA LEU A 555 25.17 -11.29 18.46
C LEU A 555 23.81 -11.04 19.12
N THR A 556 23.65 -9.96 19.88
CA THR A 556 22.37 -9.60 20.49
C THR A 556 21.27 -9.35 19.46
N GLU A 557 21.57 -8.62 18.38
CA GLU A 557 20.61 -8.38 17.30
C GLU A 557 20.33 -9.64 16.49
N ASP A 558 21.33 -10.49 16.24
CA ASP A 558 21.15 -11.73 15.48
C ASP A 558 20.37 -12.77 16.28
N ILE A 559 20.62 -12.92 17.58
CA ILE A 559 19.78 -13.69 18.51
C ILE A 559 18.34 -13.19 18.45
N ARG A 560 18.13 -11.87 18.55
CA ARG A 560 16.78 -11.28 18.51
C ARG A 560 16.07 -11.58 17.20
N LYS A 561 16.74 -11.43 16.05
CA LYS A 561 16.17 -11.74 14.73
C LYS A 561 15.85 -13.22 14.60
N ARG A 562 16.75 -14.11 15.02
CA ARG A 562 16.55 -15.57 14.94
C ARG A 562 15.42 -16.03 15.84
N ARG A 563 15.32 -15.52 17.08
CA ARG A 563 14.17 -15.76 17.97
C ARG A 563 12.86 -15.32 17.30
N ALA A 564 12.80 -14.10 16.77
CA ALA A 564 11.60 -13.63 16.08
C ALA A 564 11.24 -14.48 14.84
N GLN A 565 12.24 -14.93 14.07
CA GLN A 565 12.04 -15.84 12.93
C GLN A 565 11.53 -17.21 13.37
N ARG A 566 12.07 -17.75 14.47
CA ARG A 566 11.65 -19.01 15.08
C ARG A 566 10.20 -18.91 15.55
N ASP A 567 9.84 -17.86 16.28
CA ASP A 567 8.48 -17.64 16.77
C ASP A 567 7.49 -17.56 15.59
N GLN A 568 7.83 -16.81 14.54
CA GLN A 568 7.02 -16.75 13.31
C GLN A 568 6.86 -18.12 12.64
N GLN A 569 7.92 -18.94 12.62
CA GLN A 569 7.86 -20.29 12.07
C GLN A 569 7.00 -21.23 12.92
N VAL A 570 7.07 -21.14 14.25
CA VAL A 570 6.24 -21.91 15.18
C VAL A 570 4.77 -21.56 14.95
N VAL A 571 4.42 -20.27 14.98
CA VAL A 571 3.04 -19.82 14.76
C VAL A 571 2.52 -20.29 13.41
N LYS A 572 3.33 -20.15 12.34
CA LYS A 572 2.97 -20.61 11.01
C LYS A 572 2.72 -22.13 10.97
N ARG A 573 3.65 -22.94 11.47
CA ARG A 573 3.54 -24.41 11.45
C ARG A 573 2.43 -24.92 12.34
N TYR A 574 2.23 -24.30 13.50
CA TYR A 574 1.13 -24.66 14.39
C TYR A 574 -0.21 -24.32 13.75
N ARG A 575 -0.34 -23.18 13.06
CA ARG A 575 -1.55 -22.85 12.29
C ARG A 575 -1.81 -23.87 11.19
N GLU A 576 -0.78 -24.24 10.41
CA GLU A 576 -0.89 -25.30 9.39
C GLU A 576 -1.32 -26.65 10.02
N HIS A 577 -0.73 -27.01 11.16
CA HIS A 577 -1.11 -28.21 11.93
C HIS A 577 -2.55 -28.12 12.45
N TYR A 578 -2.97 -26.98 12.98
CA TYR A 578 -4.31 -26.75 13.49
C TYR A 578 -5.35 -26.93 12.38
N PHE A 579 -5.22 -26.23 11.26
CA PHE A 579 -6.20 -26.33 10.17
C PHE A 579 -6.21 -27.71 9.51
N TYR A 580 -5.07 -28.42 9.49
CA TYR A 580 -5.02 -29.78 8.99
C TYR A 580 -5.76 -30.78 9.90
N ASN A 581 -5.55 -30.69 11.23
CA ASN A 581 -6.06 -31.69 12.17
C ASN A 581 -7.41 -31.34 12.81
N ARG A 582 -7.78 -30.05 12.90
CA ARG A 582 -8.98 -29.60 13.59
C ARG A 582 -10.26 -30.26 13.07
N PRO A 583 -10.49 -30.42 11.75
CA PRO A 583 -11.67 -31.12 11.27
C PRO A 583 -11.78 -32.55 11.81
N THR A 584 -10.67 -33.28 11.86
CA THR A 584 -10.62 -34.63 12.45
C THR A 584 -10.91 -34.60 13.94
N TRP A 585 -10.33 -33.65 14.69
CA TRP A 585 -10.61 -33.51 16.12
C TRP A 585 -12.10 -33.25 16.39
N ASP A 586 -12.73 -32.36 15.62
CA ASP A 586 -14.14 -32.04 15.75
C ASP A 586 -15.04 -33.26 15.44
N ILE A 587 -14.76 -34.00 14.35
CA ILE A 587 -15.47 -35.24 14.00
C ILE A 587 -15.36 -36.29 15.11
N GLU A 588 -14.16 -36.50 15.64
CA GLU A 588 -13.92 -37.50 16.68
C GLU A 588 -14.58 -37.11 18.02
N ARG A 589 -14.64 -35.81 18.36
CA ARG A 589 -15.38 -35.31 19.54
C ARG A 589 -16.89 -35.53 19.38
N GLN A 590 -17.43 -35.21 18.22
CA GLN A 590 -18.84 -35.47 17.88
C GLN A 590 -19.16 -36.97 17.97
N ALA A 591 -18.29 -37.84 17.47
CA ALA A 591 -18.46 -39.30 17.56
C ALA A 591 -18.44 -39.81 19.01
N ARG A 592 -17.71 -39.14 19.91
CA ARG A 592 -17.70 -39.43 21.36
C ARG A 592 -18.88 -38.83 22.12
N GLY A 593 -19.75 -38.05 21.46
CA GLY A 593 -20.86 -37.36 22.11
C GLY A 593 -20.41 -36.24 23.06
N GLU A 594 -19.20 -35.71 22.86
CA GLU A 594 -18.76 -34.53 23.59
C GLU A 594 -19.54 -33.29 23.13
N GLU A 595 -19.82 -32.37 24.06
CA GLU A 595 -20.43 -31.09 23.69
C GLU A 595 -19.55 -30.33 22.70
N GLU A 596 -20.19 -29.73 21.71
CA GLU A 596 -19.52 -28.84 20.77
C GLU A 596 -18.96 -27.64 21.53
N GLU A 597 -17.71 -27.30 21.22
CA GLU A 597 -17.07 -26.13 21.79
C GLU A 597 -17.78 -24.86 21.29
N GLU A 598 -18.59 -24.25 22.15
CA GLU A 598 -19.36 -23.05 21.81
C GLU A 598 -18.43 -21.89 21.42
N TYR A 599 -18.63 -21.34 20.22
CA TYR A 599 -17.94 -20.13 19.81
C TYR A 599 -18.68 -18.89 20.32
N ALA A 600 -18.08 -18.20 21.28
CA ALA A 600 -18.54 -16.88 21.71
C ALA A 600 -17.91 -15.80 20.83
N GLU A 601 -18.74 -14.94 20.23
CA GLU A 601 -18.23 -13.77 19.49
C GLU A 601 -17.43 -12.85 20.42
N PRO A 602 -16.25 -12.35 19.98
CA PRO A 602 -15.44 -11.48 20.80
C PRO A 602 -16.17 -10.16 21.06
N VAL A 603 -16.12 -9.70 22.31
CA VAL A 603 -16.69 -8.40 22.69
C VAL A 603 -15.91 -7.27 22.00
N ILE A 604 -16.63 -6.27 21.47
CA ILE A 604 -16.03 -5.05 20.92
C ILE A 604 -15.32 -4.30 22.04
N ASN A 605 -14.00 -4.46 22.13
CA ASN A 605 -13.16 -3.86 23.16
C ASN A 605 -12.21 -2.83 22.53
N VAL A 606 -12.77 -1.63 22.29
CA VAL A 606 -12.10 -0.49 21.64
C VAL A 606 -12.21 0.74 22.54
N ASN A 607 -11.08 1.37 22.86
CA ASN A 607 -11.03 2.51 23.78
C ASN A 607 -11.38 3.85 23.13
N ILE A 608 -11.21 3.97 21.81
CA ILE A 608 -11.51 5.21 21.07
C ILE A 608 -13.04 5.26 20.86
N PRO A 609 -13.77 6.23 21.47
CA PRO A 609 -15.23 6.24 21.42
C PRO A 609 -15.79 6.30 20.00
N GLU A 610 -15.16 7.08 19.12
CA GLU A 610 -15.58 7.22 17.72
C GLU A 610 -15.47 5.88 16.99
N ARG A 611 -14.41 5.13 17.27
CA ARG A 611 -14.19 3.80 16.70
C ARG A 611 -15.14 2.76 17.28
N ALA A 612 -15.38 2.78 18.59
CA ALA A 612 -16.33 1.89 19.24
C ALA A 612 -17.74 2.08 18.69
N ARG A 613 -18.16 3.34 18.49
CA ARG A 613 -19.45 3.66 17.88
C ARG A 613 -19.54 3.22 16.43
N LEU A 614 -18.49 3.45 15.62
CA LEU A 614 -18.42 2.94 14.24
C LEU A 614 -18.47 1.42 14.18
N ALA A 615 -17.75 0.73 15.08
CA ALA A 615 -17.76 -0.72 15.17
C ALA A 615 -19.18 -1.25 15.45
N HIS A 616 -19.90 -0.62 16.39
CA HIS A 616 -21.29 -0.98 16.67
C HIS A 616 -22.20 -0.75 15.44
N ILE A 617 -22.07 0.39 14.76
CA ILE A 617 -22.84 0.67 13.54
C ILE A 617 -22.56 -0.38 12.46
N PHE A 618 -21.30 -0.78 12.26
CA PHE A 618 -20.94 -1.74 11.21
C PHE A 618 -21.29 -3.18 11.53
N CYS A 619 -21.24 -3.59 12.80
CA CYS A 619 -21.54 -4.97 13.21
C CYS A 619 -23.04 -5.20 13.43
N HIS A 620 -23.76 -4.21 13.96
CA HIS A 620 -25.13 -4.36 14.45
C HIS A 620 -26.13 -3.42 13.74
N GLN A 621 -25.87 -3.03 12.49
CA GLN A 621 -26.84 -2.24 11.71
C GLN A 621 -28.14 -3.05 11.50
N PRO A 622 -29.32 -2.55 11.92
CA PRO A 622 -30.59 -3.21 11.64
C PRO A 622 -30.85 -3.39 10.13
N ASP A 623 -31.60 -4.41 9.77
CA ASP A 623 -31.97 -4.70 8.37
C ASP A 623 -33.19 -3.87 7.90
N ASP A 624 -34.04 -3.48 8.83
CA ASP A 624 -35.36 -2.86 8.62
C ASP A 624 -35.36 -1.33 8.79
N LEU A 625 -34.21 -0.68 8.63
CA LEU A 625 -34.11 0.78 8.74
C LEU A 625 -34.94 1.50 7.67
N SER A 626 -35.69 2.51 8.08
CA SER A 626 -36.32 3.44 7.14
C SER A 626 -35.26 4.22 6.36
N GLU A 627 -35.62 4.74 5.19
CA GLU A 627 -34.68 5.51 4.37
C GLU A 627 -34.12 6.74 5.11
N ASP A 628 -34.91 7.35 5.99
CA ASP A 628 -34.51 8.53 6.76
C ASP A 628 -33.61 8.17 7.94
N GLN A 629 -33.89 7.04 8.62
CA GLN A 629 -32.99 6.51 9.64
C GLN A 629 -31.63 6.12 9.03
N LEU A 630 -31.65 5.45 7.87
CA LEU A 630 -30.43 5.11 7.14
C LEU A 630 -29.66 6.37 6.72
N PHE A 631 -30.36 7.42 6.29
CA PHE A 631 -29.75 8.70 5.94
C PHE A 631 -29.06 9.37 7.14
N GLN A 632 -29.70 9.39 8.31
CA GLN A 632 -29.07 9.93 9.53
C GLN A 632 -27.87 9.07 9.96
N LEU A 633 -27.99 7.75 9.89
CA LEU A 633 -26.91 6.84 10.23
C LEU A 633 -25.71 6.98 9.27
N LYS A 634 -25.94 7.32 7.99
CA LYS A 634 -24.89 7.68 7.02
C LYS A 634 -24.13 8.93 7.44
N ILE A 635 -24.85 9.98 7.86
CA ILE A 635 -24.24 11.24 8.33
C ILE A 635 -23.42 10.99 9.60
N GLU A 636 -23.97 10.24 10.56
CA GLU A 636 -23.29 9.86 11.79
C GLU A 636 -22.00 9.09 11.47
N ALA A 637 -22.09 8.04 10.65
CA ALA A 637 -20.94 7.22 10.28
C ALA A 637 -19.83 8.05 9.59
N VAL A 638 -20.17 8.92 8.63
CA VAL A 638 -19.16 9.79 8.00
C VAL A 638 -18.54 10.75 9.01
N SER A 639 -19.34 11.35 9.88
CA SER A 639 -18.83 12.28 10.91
C SER A 639 -17.89 11.57 11.89
N LEU A 640 -18.23 10.36 12.34
CA LEU A 640 -17.37 9.55 13.19
C LEU A 640 -16.08 9.14 12.46
N MET A 641 -16.14 8.80 11.18
CA MET A 641 -14.94 8.47 10.39
C MET A 641 -14.02 9.68 10.25
N VAL A 642 -14.57 10.88 10.06
CA VAL A 642 -13.78 12.14 10.04
C VAL A 642 -13.11 12.37 11.39
N ALA A 643 -13.85 12.32 12.49
CA ALA A 643 -13.30 12.51 13.82
C ALA A 643 -12.24 11.45 14.17
N LEU A 644 -12.47 10.20 13.77
CA LEU A 644 -11.53 9.10 13.96
C LEU A 644 -10.21 9.32 13.20
N CYS A 645 -10.22 10.01 12.05
CA CYS A 645 -8.98 10.27 11.30
C CYS A 645 -7.94 11.08 12.11
N ASP A 646 -8.40 11.87 13.09
CA ASP A 646 -7.57 12.64 14.01
C ASP A 646 -7.26 11.90 15.32
N LYS A 647 -7.59 10.61 15.45
CA LYS A 647 -7.25 9.81 16.64
C LYS A 647 -6.10 8.85 16.38
N ARG A 648 -5.50 8.37 17.46
CA ARG A 648 -4.42 7.38 17.44
C ARG A 648 -4.54 6.44 18.63
N GLU A 649 -4.53 5.13 18.36
CA GLU A 649 -4.42 4.10 19.40
C GLU A 649 -2.93 3.93 19.79
N THR A 650 -2.63 3.73 21.08
CA THR A 650 -1.29 3.36 21.53
C THR A 650 -1.28 1.94 22.13
N VAL A 651 -0.09 1.46 22.52
CA VAL A 651 0.04 0.12 23.09
C VAL A 651 -0.80 0.03 24.35
N ARG A 652 -1.70 -0.96 24.40
CA ARG A 652 -2.54 -1.28 25.57
C ARG A 652 -1.66 -1.67 26.76
N HIS A 653 -1.08 -0.70 27.46
CA HIS A 653 -0.26 -0.93 28.64
C HIS A 653 -1.06 -1.62 29.76
N ASN A 654 -2.37 -1.40 29.82
CA ASN A 654 -3.29 -2.11 30.72
C ASN A 654 -3.43 -3.60 30.38
N ARG A 655 -3.25 -4.05 29.12
CA ARG A 655 -3.18 -5.50 28.82
C ARG A 655 -1.87 -6.13 29.27
N ILE A 656 -0.77 -5.38 29.30
CA ILE A 656 0.50 -5.87 29.87
C ILE A 656 0.34 -6.01 31.39
N ARG A 657 -0.32 -5.04 32.03
CA ARG A 657 -0.63 -5.08 33.46
C ARG A 657 -1.63 -6.17 33.81
N GLN A 658 -2.72 -6.34 33.06
CA GLN A 658 -3.69 -7.43 33.24
C GLN A 658 -3.11 -8.81 32.88
N ARG A 659 -2.24 -8.95 31.86
CA ARG A 659 -1.50 -10.21 31.62
C ARG A 659 -0.53 -10.50 32.76
N ALA A 660 0.15 -9.49 33.30
CA ALA A 660 1.05 -9.64 34.43
C ALA A 660 0.29 -9.97 35.73
N GLU A 661 -0.86 -9.34 35.97
CA GLU A 661 -1.74 -9.59 37.12
C GLU A 661 -2.44 -10.95 37.00
N ALA A 662 -2.88 -11.36 35.81
CA ALA A 662 -3.40 -12.71 35.54
C ALA A 662 -2.31 -13.80 35.61
N GLN A 663 -1.04 -13.44 35.40
CA GLN A 663 0.10 -14.34 35.64
C GLN A 663 0.52 -14.40 37.11
N LEU A 664 0.20 -13.38 37.92
CA LEU A 664 0.49 -13.34 39.37
C LEU A 664 -0.64 -13.93 40.23
N SER A 665 -1.88 -13.94 39.75
CA SER A 665 -3.07 -14.29 40.55
C SER A 665 -3.25 -15.78 40.84
N ILE A 666 -2.21 -16.62 40.72
CA ILE A 666 -2.25 -18.02 41.18
C ILE A 666 -1.83 -18.15 42.66
N MET A 667 -1.32 -17.09 43.30
CA MET A 667 -1.12 -17.11 44.75
C MET A 667 -1.49 -15.77 45.37
N THR A 668 -2.38 -15.83 46.37
CA THR A 668 -2.81 -14.79 47.33
C THR A 668 -4.20 -14.21 47.05
N GLU A 669 -5.13 -14.51 47.97
CA GLU A 669 -6.43 -13.85 48.12
C GLU A 669 -6.28 -12.33 48.21
N ARG A 670 -7.09 -11.61 47.42
CA ARG A 670 -7.21 -10.16 47.47
C ARG A 670 -7.97 -9.75 48.73
N LEU A 671 -7.35 -8.92 49.55
CA LEU A 671 -8.08 -8.05 50.49
C LEU A 671 -8.72 -6.92 49.67
N GLU A 672 -10.04 -6.80 49.80
CA GLU A 672 -10.83 -5.71 49.24
C GLU A 672 -10.47 -4.41 49.98
N ILE A 673 -9.99 -3.41 49.23
CA ILE A 673 -9.89 -2.03 49.72
C ILE A 673 -11.03 -1.27 49.06
N GLU A 674 -12.00 -0.86 49.88
CA GLU A 674 -13.10 0.03 49.51
C GLU A 674 -12.55 1.37 49.01
N ASP A 675 -12.85 1.71 47.76
CA ASP A 675 -12.48 2.97 47.13
C ASP A 675 -13.43 4.08 47.62
N GLN A 676 -12.99 4.82 48.63
CA GLN A 676 -13.68 6.02 49.09
C GLN A 676 -13.59 7.09 48.00
N THR A 677 -14.76 7.49 47.49
CA THR A 677 -14.97 8.60 46.55
C THR A 677 -14.33 9.90 47.04
N LEU A 678 -13.17 10.25 46.50
CA LEU A 678 -12.56 11.57 46.59
C LEU A 678 -12.98 12.46 45.39
N PRO A 679 -12.98 13.79 45.52
CA PRO A 679 -13.47 14.70 44.48
C PRO A 679 -12.63 14.53 43.21
N SER A 680 -13.30 14.52 42.05
CA SER A 680 -12.70 14.46 40.72
C SER A 680 -11.38 15.24 40.66
N PRO A 681 -10.20 14.59 40.60
CA PRO A 681 -8.95 15.30 40.45
C PRO A 681 -8.97 16.03 39.10
N ASP A 682 -8.48 17.26 39.09
CA ASP A 682 -8.20 18.04 37.89
C ASP A 682 -7.57 17.14 36.81
N GLN A 683 -8.31 16.84 35.73
CA GLN A 683 -8.00 15.76 34.79
C GLN A 683 -6.62 15.93 34.11
N PHE A 684 -6.14 17.17 34.01
CA PHE A 684 -4.82 17.52 33.51
C PHE A 684 -4.20 18.60 34.43
N PRO A 685 -3.63 18.20 35.58
CA PRO A 685 -3.09 19.13 36.56
C PRO A 685 -1.91 19.89 35.97
N LEU A 686 -1.79 21.17 36.33
CA LEU A 686 -0.69 22.01 35.83
C LEU A 686 0.68 21.45 36.23
N LEU A 687 0.78 20.89 37.44
CA LEU A 687 1.93 20.14 37.91
C LEU A 687 1.81 18.68 37.49
N LEU A 688 2.77 18.23 36.69
CA LEU A 688 2.83 16.87 36.19
C LEU A 688 3.70 16.01 37.09
N HIS A 689 3.45 14.70 37.08
CA HIS A 689 4.38 13.74 37.66
C HIS A 689 5.70 13.77 36.86
N ALA A 690 6.86 13.63 37.53
CA ALA A 690 8.19 13.75 36.91
C ALA A 690 8.44 12.77 35.74
N ALA A 691 7.66 11.69 35.66
CA ALA A 691 7.69 10.69 34.60
C ALA A 691 6.51 10.77 33.61
N GLN A 692 5.70 11.83 33.63
CA GLN A 692 4.69 12.11 32.61
C GLN A 692 5.28 12.96 31.48
N CYS A 693 4.80 12.75 30.25
CA CYS A 693 5.28 13.50 29.10
C CYS A 693 4.51 14.82 28.93
N PRO A 694 5.20 15.98 28.95
CA PRO A 694 4.55 17.30 28.86
C PRO A 694 3.92 17.59 27.51
N ASP A 695 4.27 16.84 26.46
CA ASP A 695 3.68 16.99 25.12
C ASP A 695 2.52 16.02 24.90
N CYS A 696 2.61 14.76 25.37
CA CYS A 696 1.52 13.79 25.23
C CYS A 696 0.25 14.21 25.97
N ILE A 697 0.38 14.88 27.12
CA ILE A 697 -0.79 15.37 27.86
C ILE A 697 -1.61 16.38 27.06
N GLY A 698 -0.97 17.08 26.12
CA GLY A 698 -1.59 18.02 25.21
C GLY A 698 -2.13 17.43 23.90
N ASP A 699 -1.78 16.18 23.58
CA ASP A 699 -2.10 15.54 22.30
C ASP A 699 -3.54 15.01 22.30
N GLU A 700 -4.46 15.81 21.76
CA GLU A 700 -5.91 15.49 21.68
C GLU A 700 -6.24 14.28 20.78
N ARG A 701 -5.24 13.76 20.05
CA ARG A 701 -5.36 12.56 19.24
C ARG A 701 -5.34 11.29 20.11
N LEU A 702 -4.82 11.38 21.33
CA LEU A 702 -4.74 10.30 22.31
C LEU A 702 -5.96 10.30 23.24
N SER A 703 -6.29 9.15 23.82
CA SER A 703 -7.32 9.06 24.87
C SER A 703 -6.88 9.75 26.17
N CYS A 704 -7.83 10.11 27.05
CA CYS A 704 -7.51 10.78 28.32
C CYS A 704 -6.52 9.96 29.18
N GLU A 705 -6.68 8.63 29.23
CA GLU A 705 -5.77 7.73 29.97
C GLU A 705 -4.35 7.76 29.40
N GLU A 706 -4.20 7.74 28.08
CA GLU A 706 -2.90 7.78 27.40
C GLU A 706 -2.23 9.16 27.53
N ARG A 707 -3.01 10.23 27.53
CA ARG A 707 -2.52 11.60 27.76
C ARG A 707 -1.96 11.75 29.18
N ALA A 708 -2.57 11.10 30.17
CA ALA A 708 -2.13 11.10 31.56
C ALA A 708 -1.11 9.98 31.89
N PHE A 709 -0.60 9.25 30.88
CA PHE A 709 0.26 8.09 31.11
C PHE A 709 1.57 8.45 31.84
N THR A 710 1.85 7.69 32.90
CA THR A 710 3.07 7.81 33.70
C THR A 710 4.05 6.71 33.34
N TYR A 711 5.21 7.09 32.80
CA TYR A 711 6.28 6.13 32.49
C TYR A 711 6.91 5.58 33.78
N CYS A 712 7.48 4.39 33.69
CA CYS A 712 8.12 3.75 34.85
C CYS A 712 9.28 4.57 35.44
N ARG A 713 9.97 5.39 34.64
CA ARG A 713 11.08 6.25 35.07
C ARG A 713 11.16 7.54 34.23
N PRO A 714 11.58 8.69 34.80
CA PRO A 714 11.76 9.94 34.06
C PRO A 714 12.72 9.85 32.86
N THR A 715 13.70 8.95 32.90
CA THR A 715 14.65 8.72 31.80
C THR A 715 13.97 8.14 30.56
N VAL A 716 13.03 7.20 30.75
CA VAL A 716 12.23 6.58 29.67
C VAL A 716 11.26 7.59 29.08
N MET A 717 10.62 8.41 29.92
CA MET A 717 9.80 9.54 29.46
C MET A 717 10.63 10.50 28.60
N ASN A 718 11.83 10.87 29.05
CA ASN A 718 12.72 11.72 28.25
C ASN A 718 13.16 11.05 26.94
N ASP A 719 13.32 9.72 26.91
CA ASP A 719 13.65 8.99 25.68
C ASP A 719 12.51 9.09 24.66
N HIS A 720 11.28 8.93 25.14
CA HIS A 720 10.08 9.16 24.36
C HIS A 720 10.01 10.61 23.86
N PHE A 721 10.20 11.60 24.74
CA PHE A 721 10.12 13.02 24.39
C PHE A 721 11.12 13.39 23.29
N ASP A 722 12.38 12.97 23.44
CA ASP A 722 13.44 13.22 22.46
C ASP A 722 13.15 12.62 21.09
N ASP A 723 12.56 11.42 21.07
CA ASP A 723 12.33 10.66 19.85
C ASP A 723 11.05 11.06 19.13
N GLN A 724 10.00 11.46 19.87
CA GLN A 724 8.68 11.74 19.31
C GLN A 724 8.41 13.24 19.11
N HIS A 725 8.94 14.11 19.98
CA HIS A 725 8.50 15.50 20.08
C HIS A 725 9.61 16.52 19.79
N LEU A 726 10.83 16.26 20.27
CA LEU A 726 11.93 17.23 20.21
C LEU A 726 12.32 17.65 18.79
N THR A 727 12.35 16.72 17.82
CA THR A 727 12.76 17.03 16.43
C THR A 727 11.87 18.09 15.77
N LYS A 728 10.56 18.05 16.02
CA LYS A 728 9.62 19.03 15.48
C LYS A 728 9.91 20.44 16.04
N ARG A 729 10.26 20.52 17.33
CA ARG A 729 10.57 21.78 18.01
C ARG A 729 11.89 22.38 17.53
N GLU A 730 12.91 21.55 17.31
CA GLU A 730 14.17 21.98 16.68
C GLU A 730 14.00 22.46 15.24
N GLN A 731 13.07 21.88 14.49
CA GLN A 731 12.74 22.38 13.15
C GLN A 731 12.01 23.72 13.22
N ALA A 732 11.07 23.87 14.16
CA ALA A 732 10.37 25.13 14.39
C ALA A 732 11.35 26.26 14.74
N GLU A 733 12.24 26.03 15.71
CA GLU A 733 13.28 26.99 16.10
C GLU A 733 14.17 27.40 14.92
N ARG A 734 14.63 26.44 14.10
CA ARG A 734 15.44 26.71 12.90
C ARG A 734 14.71 27.53 11.84
N ARG A 735 13.38 27.41 11.77
CA ARG A 735 12.53 28.18 10.86
C ARG A 735 12.10 29.53 11.44
N GLY A 736 12.54 29.87 12.66
CA GLY A 736 12.09 31.07 13.38
C GLY A 736 10.63 31.00 13.85
N GLU A 737 10.03 29.81 13.83
CA GLU A 737 8.65 29.58 14.29
C GLU A 737 8.63 29.53 15.83
N LYS A 738 7.57 30.09 16.45
CA LYS A 738 7.41 30.03 17.91
C LYS A 738 7.04 28.62 18.37
N ILE A 739 7.73 28.12 19.38
CA ILE A 739 7.51 26.83 20.04
C ILE A 739 6.39 26.98 21.07
N ARG A 740 5.32 26.18 20.99
CA ARG A 740 4.18 26.22 21.91
C ARG A 740 4.28 25.17 23.02
N CYS A 741 3.78 25.47 24.22
CA CYS A 741 3.49 24.43 25.22
C CYS A 741 2.19 23.71 24.88
N GLU A 742 2.20 22.38 24.79
CA GLU A 742 1.00 21.62 24.43
C GLU A 742 0.08 21.35 25.64
N HIS A 743 0.55 21.59 26.87
CA HIS A 743 -0.27 21.43 28.07
C HIS A 743 -1.58 22.25 27.96
N PRO A 744 -2.77 21.66 28.22
CA PRO A 744 -4.05 22.32 27.98
C PRO A 744 -4.18 23.72 28.63
N LYS A 745 -3.57 23.90 29.80
CA LYS A 745 -3.59 25.15 30.58
C LYS A 745 -2.51 26.18 30.18
N CYS A 746 -1.63 25.87 29.23
CA CYS A 746 -0.51 26.72 28.82
C CYS A 746 -0.45 26.97 27.31
N ARG A 747 -1.55 26.68 26.60
CA ARG A 747 -1.64 26.69 25.14
C ARG A 747 -1.31 28.02 24.47
N ASP A 748 -1.45 29.13 25.17
CA ASP A 748 -1.16 30.46 24.64
C ASP A 748 0.33 30.85 24.76
N LEU A 749 1.10 30.10 25.55
CA LEU A 749 2.52 30.37 25.77
C LEU A 749 3.35 29.88 24.58
N LYS A 750 4.15 30.81 24.05
CA LYS A 750 4.97 30.64 22.86
C LYS A 750 6.40 31.10 23.15
N PHE A 751 7.37 30.24 22.86
CA PHE A 751 8.79 30.43 23.14
C PHE A 751 9.58 30.56 21.84
N GLN A 752 10.59 31.41 21.81
CA GLN A 752 11.50 31.51 20.65
C GLN A 752 12.55 30.40 20.64
N HIS A 753 13.01 29.98 21.82
CA HIS A 753 14.09 29.00 21.98
C HIS A 753 13.64 27.77 22.76
N ILE A 754 14.21 26.61 22.42
CA ILE A 754 13.87 25.34 23.10
C ILE A 754 14.23 25.41 24.59
N ASP A 755 15.33 26.08 24.96
CA ASP A 755 15.73 26.19 26.36
C ASP A 755 14.75 27.01 27.19
N HIS A 756 14.12 28.02 26.61
CA HIS A 756 13.02 28.75 27.26
C HIS A 756 11.82 27.83 27.50
N PHE A 757 11.49 26.96 26.53
CA PHE A 757 10.46 25.95 26.70
C PHE A 757 10.83 24.92 27.79
N ARG A 758 12.07 24.41 27.82
CA ARG A 758 12.54 23.49 28.87
C ARG A 758 12.42 24.10 30.26
N ASN A 759 12.85 25.36 30.41
CA ASN A 759 12.73 26.10 31.66
C ASN A 759 11.27 26.29 32.08
N HIS A 760 10.38 26.57 31.14
CA HIS A 760 8.94 26.63 31.40
C HIS A 760 8.40 25.29 31.90
N VAL A 761 8.71 24.18 31.20
CA VAL A 761 8.26 22.84 31.61
C VAL A 761 8.77 22.48 33.01
N GLN A 762 10.01 22.82 33.33
CA GLN A 762 10.55 22.55 34.66
C GLN A 762 9.87 23.41 35.74
N LYS A 763 9.69 24.72 35.51
CA LYS A 763 9.14 25.64 36.51
C LYS A 763 7.63 25.51 36.70
N VAL A 764 6.89 25.30 35.62
CA VAL A 764 5.41 25.30 35.62
C VAL A 764 4.85 23.89 35.74
N HIS A 765 5.48 22.91 35.09
CA HIS A 765 5.00 21.52 35.06
C HIS A 765 5.78 20.56 35.97
N GLY A 766 6.89 20.99 36.57
CA GLY A 766 7.69 20.15 37.48
C GLY A 766 8.46 19.02 36.79
N VAL A 767 8.56 19.02 35.45
CA VAL A 767 9.20 17.95 34.67
C VAL A 767 10.55 18.43 34.14
N THR A 768 11.61 17.67 34.42
CA THR A 768 12.95 17.96 33.90
C THR A 768 13.17 17.26 32.56
N LEU A 769 13.29 18.07 31.50
CA LEU A 769 13.70 17.62 30.17
C LEU A 769 15.22 17.67 30.01
N ARG A 770 15.78 16.78 29.18
CA ARG A 770 17.23 16.73 28.93
C ARG A 770 17.76 17.99 28.25
N SER A 771 18.95 18.41 28.67
CA SER A 771 19.68 19.56 28.09
C SER A 771 20.14 19.28 26.65
N VAL A 772 20.52 20.34 25.94
CA VAL A 772 21.05 20.21 24.57
C VAL A 772 22.27 19.28 24.53
N GLU A 773 23.18 19.38 25.50
CA GLU A 773 24.38 18.54 25.59
C GLU A 773 24.01 17.07 25.81
N GLN A 774 23.06 16.81 26.72
CA GLN A 774 22.59 15.45 27.02
C GLN A 774 21.91 14.80 25.80
N VAL A 775 21.12 15.57 25.06
CA VAL A 775 20.49 15.12 23.81
C VAL A 775 21.55 14.85 22.74
N GLN A 776 22.53 15.73 22.58
CA GLN A 776 23.62 15.55 21.61
C GLN A 776 24.46 14.31 21.94
N GLN A 777 24.85 14.10 23.21
CA GLN A 777 25.54 12.91 23.65
C GLN A 777 24.73 11.64 23.34
N ARG A 778 23.42 11.65 23.57
CA ARG A 778 22.54 10.53 23.20
C ARG A 778 22.49 10.31 21.69
N ARG A 779 22.37 11.36 20.90
CA ARG A 779 22.35 11.27 19.42
C ARG A 779 23.66 10.71 18.88
N GLN A 780 24.80 11.17 19.39
CA GLN A 780 26.11 10.63 19.06
C GLN A 780 26.22 9.15 19.43
N ARG A 781 25.76 8.74 20.63
CA ARG A 781 25.68 7.33 21.02
C ARG A 781 24.76 6.53 20.09
N LYS A 782 23.57 7.04 19.74
CA LYS A 782 22.65 6.40 18.79
C LYS A 782 23.25 6.29 17.39
N GLU A 783 23.98 7.30 16.93
CA GLU A 783 24.60 7.29 15.61
C GLU A 783 25.81 6.37 15.55
N LYS A 784 26.65 6.35 16.60
CA LYS A 784 27.72 5.34 16.75
C LYS A 784 27.11 3.93 16.66
N ARG A 785 26.03 3.67 17.41
CA ARG A 785 25.26 2.41 17.33
C ARG A 785 24.72 2.12 15.92
N ARG A 786 24.12 3.10 15.23
CA ARG A 786 23.63 2.93 13.85
C ARG A 786 24.76 2.66 12.85
N ARG A 787 25.92 3.28 13.02
CA ARG A 787 27.11 3.06 12.17
C ARG A 787 27.68 1.66 12.35
N MET A 788 27.72 1.14 13.59
CA MET A 788 28.06 -0.27 13.85
C MET A 788 27.11 -1.19 13.08
N VAL A 789 25.79 -1.00 13.21
CA VAL A 789 24.77 -1.81 12.52
C VAL A 789 24.87 -1.70 10.99
N ARG A 790 25.21 -0.53 10.44
CA ARG A 790 25.35 -0.33 8.98
C ARG A 790 26.62 -0.95 8.40
N LYS A 791 27.76 -0.89 9.10
CA LYS A 791 28.97 -1.61 8.69
C LYS A 791 28.72 -3.13 8.61
N GLN A 792 27.88 -3.65 9.50
CA GLN A 792 27.50 -5.06 9.56
C GLN A 792 26.58 -5.52 8.40
N GLY A 793 25.70 -4.65 7.88
CA GLY A 793 24.82 -4.96 6.74
C GLY A 793 25.54 -5.10 5.39
N LEU A 794 26.79 -4.65 5.28
CA LEU A 794 27.64 -4.78 4.09
C LEU A 794 28.52 -6.04 4.10
N LEU A 795 28.69 -6.69 5.25
CA LEU A 795 29.52 -7.89 5.42
C LEU A 795 28.70 -9.20 5.48
N GLY A 796 27.36 -9.12 5.54
CA GLY A 796 26.46 -10.28 5.66
C GLY A 796 25.38 -10.41 4.58
N GLN A 797 25.64 -9.97 3.34
CA GLN A 797 24.74 -10.15 2.18
C GLN A 797 25.40 -10.85 1.01
#